data_AF-A0A438K533-F1
#
_entry.id   AF-A0A438K533-F1
#
_cell.length_a   1.000
_cell.length_b   1.000
_cell.length_c   1.000
_cell.angle_alpha   90.00
_cell.angle_beta   90.00
_cell.angle_gamma   90.00
#
_symmetry.space_group_name_H-M   'P 1'
#
loop_
_entity.id
_entity.type
_entity.pdbx_description
1 polymer ?
#
loop_
_entity_poly.entity_id
_entity_poly.type
_entity_poly.pdbx_seq_one_letter_code
_entity_poly.pdbx_strand_id
1 'polypeptide(L)'
;MVKVQSVLESLRVRIVRDNGKGVEGENKSALSTDKILSWNTRGLGSRKKRRTVRRFLSTQNPDVVMLQETKREIWDRRFVSSVWKGKSLDWVALPACGASGGIVILWDSIKFKCSEKVLGSFSVTVKLNSDEEGFFWLTSVYGPNKAVWRKDFWMELQDLHGLTSPRWCVGGDFNVIKRMSERMGDSRLTVNMRCFDEFIKESGLLDPPLRNAAFTWSNMQVDPICKRLDRFLFSSEWDSFFSQSIQEALPRWTSDHSLICLETNPLKWGPTPFRFENMWLLHPEFKEKFRDWWQECTVEGWEGHKFMRKLKFIKSKLKEWNIVVFGDLRERKKRILTDLGRIDRIEQEGNLNLDLVSERTLRRKELEDLLLKEEVQWRQKSRVKWIKEGDCNSKFFHRVATGRRSRKFIKSLISERGETLNNIEIISEEIVNFFGNLYSKPEGDSWKIEEIDWALISEKSAIWLDRPFSEEEVRMAVFQLNKEKALSPDGFTIAVYQECWDVIKEDLMRVFFEFHTKGPISLVTSLYKIIAKVLSGRLRKVLHETIFGSQGAFVEGRQILDAVLIANEVVDEKKRSREEGVVFKIDFEKTYDHVDWGFLDHVLQRKGFSQKWRSWMRGCLSSSSFAILVNGNAKGWVKAFRGLRQGDPLSPFLFTLVADVLSRLMIRAEETGITEGFLVGRDRTRVSLLQFADDTIFFSKASLDLLQNLKIILLVFGQVSGLKINLEKSTISGINTGQEVLSSLALVVECRVSEWPLSYLGLPLRGNPKTIGFWDPVVERISRRLDGWKKAYLSLGGRITLIQSCLSHIPSYFLSLFKIPVSIASKIEKMQRDFLWFGAGEGKKDHLIR
;
A
#
# COMPACT_ATOMS: atom_id res chain seq x y z
N MET A 1 -43.29 -16.17 2.26
CA MET A 1 -43.92 -14.99 2.88
C MET A 1 -44.40 -15.28 4.30
N VAL A 2 -45.34 -16.20 4.54
CA VAL A 2 -45.94 -16.46 5.89
C VAL A 2 -44.94 -16.50 7.07
N LYS A 3 -43.88 -17.33 7.03
CA LYS A 3 -42.89 -17.43 8.14
C LYS A 3 -42.06 -16.14 8.35
N VAL A 4 -41.81 -15.38 7.28
CA VAL A 4 -41.17 -14.06 7.36
C VAL A 4 -42.16 -13.03 7.92
N GLN A 5 -43.43 -13.13 7.53
CA GLN A 5 -44.48 -12.24 7.96
C GLN A 5 -44.84 -12.45 9.45
N SER A 6 -44.83 -13.67 10.00
CA SER A 6 -45.03 -13.87 11.44
C SER A 6 -43.87 -13.35 12.30
N VAL A 7 -42.63 -13.44 11.81
CA VAL A 7 -41.44 -12.83 12.45
C VAL A 7 -41.49 -11.29 12.31
N LEU A 8 -42.00 -10.74 11.20
CA LEU A 8 -42.18 -9.31 11.01
C LEU A 8 -43.46 -8.73 11.65
N GLU A 9 -44.46 -9.54 11.98
CA GLU A 9 -45.68 -9.15 12.71
C GLU A 9 -45.42 -9.15 14.22
N SER A 10 -44.57 -10.05 14.72
CA SER A 10 -44.00 -9.96 16.08
C SER A 10 -42.97 -8.83 16.23
N LEU A 11 -42.48 -8.26 15.13
CA LEU A 11 -41.60 -7.07 15.08
C LEU A 11 -42.29 -5.79 14.51
N ARG A 12 -43.56 -5.86 14.11
CA ARG A 12 -44.43 -4.78 13.58
C ARG A 12 -43.84 -3.82 12.50
N VAL A 13 -43.50 -4.29 11.28
CA VAL A 13 -43.01 -3.38 10.18
C VAL A 13 -43.62 -3.66 8.76
N ARG A 14 -43.90 -2.61 7.95
CA ARG A 14 -44.33 -2.64 6.52
C ARG A 14 -43.91 -1.37 5.72
N ILE A 15 -43.38 -1.46 4.48
CA ILE A 15 -43.17 -0.35 3.48
C ILE A 15 -43.21 -0.86 1.99
N VAL A 16 -43.41 0.03 0.98
CA VAL A 16 -43.50 -0.20 -0.51
C VAL A 16 -42.68 0.87 -1.32
N ARG A 17 -42.51 0.78 -2.67
CA ARG A 17 -41.50 1.48 -3.53
C ARG A 17 -41.99 1.99 -4.92
N ASP A 18 -41.21 2.86 -5.61
CA ASP A 18 -41.05 2.94 -7.10
C ASP A 18 -39.69 3.60 -7.57
N ASN A 19 -39.33 3.60 -8.89
CA ASN A 19 -37.95 3.72 -9.45
C ASN A 19 -37.69 4.77 -10.60
N GLY A 20 -36.42 5.05 -10.99
CA GLY A 20 -36.04 5.82 -12.22
C GLY A 20 -34.51 5.94 -12.57
N LYS A 21 -34.10 6.00 -13.86
CA LYS A 21 -32.75 5.63 -14.43
C LYS A 21 -31.84 6.76 -15.04
N GLY A 22 -30.52 6.49 -15.19
CA GLY A 22 -29.61 6.94 -16.33
C GLY A 22 -28.48 7.97 -16.04
N VAL A 23 -27.42 8.26 -16.86
CA VAL A 23 -26.70 7.70 -18.07
C VAL A 23 -25.22 8.25 -18.11
N GLU A 24 -24.32 7.81 -19.03
CA GLU A 24 -22.85 8.13 -19.15
C GLU A 24 -22.39 8.95 -20.40
N GLY A 25 -21.07 9.32 -20.52
CA GLY A 25 -20.41 9.72 -21.79
C GLY A 25 -18.89 10.12 -21.81
N GLU A 26 -18.08 9.38 -22.61
CA GLU A 26 -16.85 9.65 -23.43
C GLU A 26 -15.49 10.29 -22.96
N ASN A 27 -14.38 9.93 -23.65
CA ASN A 27 -12.94 10.23 -23.39
C ASN A 27 -12.07 10.36 -24.68
N LYS A 28 -10.86 10.98 -24.62
CA LYS A 28 -9.79 10.92 -25.67
C LYS A 28 -8.32 11.21 -25.23
N SER A 29 -7.44 10.20 -25.32
CA SER A 29 -6.05 10.10 -25.88
C SER A 29 -4.86 11.07 -25.52
N ALA A 30 -3.62 10.53 -25.48
CA ALA A 30 -2.33 11.24 -25.23
C ALA A 30 -1.08 10.69 -26.03
N LEU A 31 0.10 11.33 -25.84
CA LEU A 31 1.38 11.19 -26.61
C LEU A 31 2.37 10.07 -26.15
N SER A 32 3.48 9.87 -26.89
CA SER A 32 4.29 8.63 -27.03
C SER A 32 5.34 8.27 -25.96
N THR A 33 5.79 7.00 -26.01
CA THR A 33 6.67 6.30 -25.05
C THR A 33 7.84 5.58 -25.75
N ASP A 34 8.89 5.19 -25.00
CA ASP A 34 10.11 4.53 -25.53
C ASP A 34 10.20 3.04 -25.15
N LYS A 35 10.62 2.19 -26.09
CA LYS A 35 10.48 0.73 -25.99
C LYS A 35 11.70 -0.05 -26.49
N ILE A 36 12.40 -0.69 -25.56
CA ILE A 36 13.59 -1.52 -25.79
C ILE A 36 13.23 -3.01 -25.68
N LEU A 37 13.68 -3.82 -26.64
CA LEU A 37 13.43 -5.27 -26.68
C LEU A 37 14.73 -6.08 -26.54
N SER A 38 14.68 -7.22 -25.86
CA SER A 38 15.76 -8.21 -25.83
C SER A 38 15.26 -9.63 -26.03
N TRP A 39 15.90 -10.41 -26.92
CA TRP A 39 15.46 -11.78 -27.23
C TRP A 39 16.60 -12.74 -27.58
N ASN A 40 16.72 -13.83 -26.81
CA ASN A 40 17.43 -15.01 -27.31
C ASN A 40 16.60 -15.65 -28.44
N THR A 41 17.10 -15.51 -29.67
CA THR A 41 16.41 -15.94 -30.88
C THR A 41 16.69 -17.39 -31.26
N ARG A 42 17.71 -18.04 -30.69
CA ARG A 42 18.20 -19.39 -31.07
C ARG A 42 18.31 -19.59 -32.59
N GLY A 43 19.06 -18.71 -33.23
CA GLY A 43 19.44 -18.77 -34.63
C GLY A 43 18.50 -18.04 -35.60
N LEU A 44 19.07 -17.16 -36.43
CA LEU A 44 18.40 -16.44 -37.52
C LEU A 44 18.72 -17.05 -38.90
N GLY A 45 19.09 -18.33 -38.93
CA GLY A 45 19.42 -19.10 -40.13
C GLY A 45 18.30 -19.16 -41.18
N SER A 46 17.11 -19.58 -40.76
CA SER A 46 15.96 -19.84 -41.64
C SER A 46 15.21 -18.57 -42.09
N ARG A 47 14.87 -18.49 -43.39
CA ARG A 47 14.03 -17.42 -43.96
C ARG A 47 12.62 -17.38 -43.35
N LYS A 48 12.06 -18.55 -42.98
CA LYS A 48 10.76 -18.66 -42.29
C LYS A 48 10.86 -18.01 -40.90
N LYS A 49 11.90 -18.37 -40.13
CA LYS A 49 12.13 -17.81 -38.78
C LYS A 49 12.37 -16.30 -38.81
N ARG A 50 13.17 -15.78 -39.76
CA ARG A 50 13.36 -14.32 -39.94
C ARG A 50 12.06 -13.59 -40.25
N ARG A 51 11.20 -14.12 -41.13
CA ARG A 51 9.86 -13.54 -41.40
C ARG A 51 8.99 -13.46 -40.14
N THR A 52 9.00 -14.50 -39.30
CA THR A 52 8.23 -14.49 -38.03
C THR A 52 8.79 -13.49 -37.01
N VAL A 53 10.12 -13.46 -36.82
CA VAL A 53 10.80 -12.47 -35.96
C VAL A 53 10.46 -11.06 -36.43
N ARG A 54 10.57 -10.78 -37.73
CA ARG A 54 10.23 -9.48 -38.33
C ARG A 54 8.78 -9.09 -38.09
N ARG A 55 7.83 -10.00 -38.32
CA ARG A 55 6.40 -9.74 -38.09
C ARG A 55 6.16 -9.38 -36.63
N PHE A 56 6.78 -10.09 -35.69
CA PHE A 56 6.63 -9.85 -34.26
C PHE A 56 7.22 -8.51 -33.82
N LEU A 57 8.44 -8.18 -34.27
CA LEU A 57 9.06 -6.87 -34.02
C LEU A 57 8.21 -5.73 -34.62
N SER A 58 7.67 -5.90 -35.83
CA SER A 58 6.76 -4.91 -36.44
C SER A 58 5.43 -4.75 -35.69
N THR A 59 4.92 -5.77 -35.01
CA THR A 59 3.74 -5.64 -34.13
C THR A 59 4.07 -4.90 -32.83
N GLN A 60 5.32 -4.98 -32.35
CA GLN A 60 5.73 -4.33 -31.10
C GLN A 60 6.21 -2.89 -31.25
N ASN A 61 6.59 -2.48 -32.46
CA ASN A 61 7.15 -1.16 -32.81
C ASN A 61 8.20 -0.64 -31.80
N PRO A 62 9.31 -1.39 -31.60
CA PRO A 62 10.39 -0.98 -30.70
C PRO A 62 11.24 0.16 -31.28
N ASP A 63 11.96 0.86 -30.42
CA ASP A 63 12.99 1.83 -30.81
C ASP A 63 14.40 1.20 -30.85
N VAL A 64 14.64 0.21 -30.00
CA VAL A 64 15.90 -0.53 -29.88
C VAL A 64 15.63 -2.03 -29.71
N VAL A 65 16.39 -2.86 -30.42
CA VAL A 65 16.25 -4.32 -30.44
C VAL A 65 17.59 -4.99 -30.19
N MET A 66 17.67 -5.78 -29.13
CA MET A 66 18.82 -6.62 -28.79
C MET A 66 18.50 -8.09 -29.07
N LEU A 67 19.32 -8.78 -29.86
CA LEU A 67 19.11 -10.21 -30.18
C LEU A 67 20.33 -11.03 -29.78
N GLN A 68 20.08 -12.14 -29.08
CA GLN A 68 21.09 -13.10 -28.63
C GLN A 68 20.95 -14.46 -29.36
N GLU A 69 22.01 -15.27 -29.25
CA GLU A 69 22.18 -16.58 -29.93
C GLU A 69 21.81 -16.53 -31.43
N THR A 70 22.25 -15.48 -32.13
CA THR A 70 21.80 -15.22 -33.51
C THR A 70 22.35 -16.21 -34.54
N LYS A 71 23.45 -16.92 -34.22
CA LYS A 71 24.14 -17.91 -35.08
C LYS A 71 24.45 -17.35 -36.48
N ARG A 72 24.97 -16.11 -36.50
CA ARG A 72 25.38 -15.40 -37.71
C ARG A 72 26.74 -14.73 -37.54
N GLU A 73 27.63 -15.04 -38.47
CA GLU A 73 28.94 -14.43 -38.61
C GLU A 73 28.85 -13.06 -39.31
N ILE A 74 28.08 -12.98 -40.40
CA ILE A 74 27.98 -11.79 -41.25
C ILE A 74 26.64 -11.05 -41.02
N TRP A 75 26.73 -9.74 -40.78
CA TRP A 75 25.60 -8.82 -40.62
C TRP A 75 25.67 -7.71 -41.67
N ASP A 76 24.97 -7.88 -42.80
CA ASP A 76 24.84 -6.87 -43.85
C ASP A 76 23.48 -6.14 -43.80
N ARG A 77 23.38 -5.00 -44.51
CA ARG A 77 22.17 -4.17 -44.54
C ARG A 77 20.95 -4.90 -45.12
N ARG A 78 21.17 -5.88 -46.00
CA ARG A 78 20.12 -6.74 -46.59
C ARG A 78 19.56 -7.70 -45.53
N PHE A 79 20.42 -8.29 -44.70
CA PHE A 79 20.05 -9.19 -43.62
C PHE A 79 19.34 -8.46 -42.48
N VAL A 80 19.86 -7.31 -42.04
CA VAL A 80 19.22 -6.41 -41.05
C VAL A 80 17.80 -6.06 -41.50
N SER A 81 17.67 -5.58 -42.74
CA SER A 81 16.38 -5.26 -43.38
C SER A 81 15.47 -6.49 -43.59
N SER A 82 15.95 -7.71 -43.37
CA SER A 82 15.16 -8.95 -43.38
C SER A 82 14.65 -9.36 -41.99
N VAL A 83 15.29 -8.87 -40.92
CA VAL A 83 14.98 -9.18 -39.51
C VAL A 83 14.11 -8.10 -38.88
N TRP A 84 14.35 -6.81 -39.14
CA TRP A 84 13.56 -5.69 -38.63
C TRP A 84 13.18 -4.72 -39.76
N LYS A 85 12.14 -3.90 -39.55
CA LYS A 85 11.56 -3.00 -40.57
C LYS A 85 11.62 -1.56 -40.06
N GLY A 86 12.71 -0.87 -40.34
CA GLY A 86 12.88 0.57 -40.17
C GLY A 86 13.39 1.21 -41.46
N LYS A 87 13.26 2.54 -41.59
CA LYS A 87 13.78 3.29 -42.75
C LYS A 87 15.28 3.61 -42.60
N SER A 88 15.70 3.91 -41.37
CA SER A 88 17.08 4.23 -41.00
C SER A 88 17.45 3.35 -39.80
N LEU A 89 18.21 2.29 -40.04
CA LEU A 89 18.62 1.32 -39.01
C LEU A 89 20.12 1.18 -38.98
N ASP A 90 20.71 1.41 -37.81
CA ASP A 90 22.12 1.14 -37.52
C ASP A 90 22.23 -0.02 -36.50
N TRP A 91 23.40 -0.66 -36.46
CA TRP A 91 23.64 -1.82 -35.61
C TRP A 91 25.10 -2.00 -35.22
N VAL A 92 25.33 -2.70 -34.11
CA VAL A 92 26.62 -3.28 -33.72
C VAL A 92 26.39 -4.75 -33.39
N ALA A 93 27.21 -5.63 -33.97
CA ALA A 93 27.13 -7.08 -33.77
C ALA A 93 28.48 -7.66 -33.33
N LEU A 94 28.42 -8.57 -32.37
CA LEU A 94 29.47 -9.55 -32.09
C LEU A 94 29.14 -10.82 -32.91
N PRO A 95 29.98 -11.21 -33.88
CA PRO A 95 29.75 -12.40 -34.71
C PRO A 95 29.56 -13.70 -33.91
N ALA A 96 28.79 -14.63 -34.45
CA ALA A 96 28.79 -16.02 -33.97
C ALA A 96 30.09 -16.72 -34.37
N CYS A 97 30.50 -17.74 -33.59
CA CYS A 97 31.55 -18.67 -33.98
C CYS A 97 30.90 -19.98 -34.40
N GLY A 98 30.74 -20.18 -35.71
CA GLY A 98 29.98 -21.30 -36.26
C GLY A 98 28.54 -21.34 -35.74
N ALA A 99 28.14 -22.47 -35.17
CA ALA A 99 26.77 -22.67 -34.65
C ALA A 99 26.51 -22.05 -33.25
N SER A 100 27.47 -21.33 -32.67
CA SER A 100 27.43 -20.85 -31.28
C SER A 100 27.52 -19.32 -31.17
N GLY A 101 26.71 -18.74 -30.28
CA GLY A 101 26.75 -17.31 -29.95
C GLY A 101 26.16 -16.38 -31.02
N GLY A 102 26.74 -15.18 -31.11
CA GLY A 102 26.26 -14.08 -31.94
C GLY A 102 25.28 -13.17 -31.18
N ILE A 103 25.69 -11.93 -30.94
CA ILE A 103 24.91 -10.88 -30.24
C ILE A 103 24.80 -9.67 -31.16
N VAL A 104 23.65 -8.99 -31.19
CA VAL A 104 23.48 -7.73 -31.92
C VAL A 104 22.61 -6.74 -31.14
N ILE A 105 22.93 -5.45 -31.26
CA ILE A 105 22.05 -4.34 -30.90
C ILE A 105 21.72 -3.59 -32.20
N LEU A 106 20.44 -3.36 -32.46
CA LEU A 106 19.92 -2.54 -33.56
C LEU A 106 19.10 -1.39 -32.98
N TRP A 107 19.16 -0.20 -33.59
CA TRP A 107 18.34 0.95 -33.19
C TRP A 107 17.92 1.78 -34.41
N ASP A 108 16.90 2.63 -34.24
CA ASP A 108 16.55 3.64 -35.25
C ASP A 108 17.54 4.81 -35.18
N SER A 109 18.27 5.05 -36.27
CA SER A 109 19.31 6.08 -36.34
C SER A 109 18.81 7.50 -36.58
N ILE A 110 17.50 7.69 -36.78
CA ILE A 110 16.86 9.01 -36.67
C ILE A 110 16.69 9.41 -35.20
N LYS A 111 16.39 8.44 -34.32
CA LYS A 111 16.12 8.68 -32.90
C LYS A 111 17.37 8.66 -32.01
N PHE A 112 18.32 7.78 -32.32
CA PHE A 112 19.54 7.61 -31.53
C PHE A 112 20.81 7.62 -32.40
N LYS A 113 21.76 8.50 -32.05
CA LYS A 113 23.10 8.53 -32.65
C LYS A 113 24.07 7.77 -31.74
N CYS A 114 24.78 6.79 -32.28
CA CYS A 114 25.79 6.06 -31.51
C CYS A 114 27.12 6.82 -31.52
N SER A 115 27.69 7.07 -30.33
CA SER A 115 28.96 7.79 -30.16
C SER A 115 30.14 6.88 -29.83
N GLU A 116 29.91 5.82 -29.05
CA GLU A 116 30.93 4.86 -28.63
C GLU A 116 30.39 3.44 -28.68
N LYS A 117 31.26 2.46 -28.95
CA LYS A 117 30.93 1.03 -29.02
C LYS A 117 32.06 0.19 -28.41
N VAL A 118 31.71 -0.82 -27.64
CA VAL A 118 32.64 -1.78 -27.02
C VAL A 118 32.13 -3.20 -27.29
N LEU A 119 33.02 -4.07 -27.77
CA LEU A 119 32.74 -5.49 -28.02
C LEU A 119 33.51 -6.32 -26.99
N GLY A 120 32.79 -7.10 -26.18
CA GLY A 120 33.36 -8.08 -25.28
C GLY A 120 33.36 -9.50 -25.88
N SER A 121 33.71 -10.49 -25.06
CA SER A 121 33.58 -11.91 -25.41
C SER A 121 32.14 -12.42 -25.22
N PHE A 122 31.39 -11.80 -24.31
CA PHE A 122 30.03 -12.20 -23.93
C PHE A 122 28.99 -11.07 -24.06
N SER A 123 29.42 -9.88 -24.49
CA SER A 123 28.59 -8.69 -24.53
C SER A 123 28.86 -7.76 -25.72
N VAL A 124 27.86 -6.95 -26.05
CA VAL A 124 27.95 -5.81 -26.97
C VAL A 124 27.46 -4.58 -26.23
N THR A 125 28.24 -3.51 -26.17
CA THR A 125 27.89 -2.26 -25.49
C THR A 125 27.92 -1.10 -26.47
N VAL A 126 26.89 -0.25 -26.42
CA VAL A 126 26.79 0.99 -27.23
C VAL A 126 26.41 2.18 -26.36
N LYS A 127 26.96 3.35 -26.69
CA LYS A 127 26.58 4.65 -26.12
C LYS A 127 25.67 5.37 -27.12
N LEU A 128 24.40 5.52 -26.74
CA LEU A 128 23.39 6.16 -27.58
C LEU A 128 23.10 7.56 -27.06
N ASN A 129 23.04 8.52 -27.98
CA ASN A 129 22.69 9.91 -27.73
C ASN A 129 21.34 10.21 -28.41
N SER A 130 20.37 10.71 -27.66
CA SER A 130 19.15 11.32 -28.17
C SER A 130 19.30 12.85 -28.16
N ASP A 131 18.80 13.51 -29.21
CA ASP A 131 18.86 14.98 -29.32
C ASP A 131 17.93 15.67 -28.30
N GLU A 132 16.91 14.97 -27.76
CA GLU A 132 15.99 15.49 -26.72
C GLU A 132 16.33 14.97 -25.31
N GLU A 133 16.91 13.77 -25.19
CA GLU A 133 17.10 13.07 -23.90
C GLU A 133 18.58 12.89 -23.48
N GLY A 134 19.54 13.29 -24.33
CA GLY A 134 20.97 13.14 -24.04
C GLY A 134 21.45 11.69 -24.10
N PHE A 135 22.54 11.35 -23.38
CA PHE A 135 23.22 10.07 -23.55
C PHE A 135 22.90 9.01 -22.49
N PHE A 136 22.96 7.74 -22.90
CA PHE A 136 22.96 6.55 -22.03
C PHE A 136 23.75 5.38 -22.65
N TRP A 137 24.14 4.43 -21.81
CA TRP A 137 24.83 3.20 -22.19
C TRP A 137 23.88 2.00 -22.17
N LEU A 138 23.87 1.23 -23.25
CA LEU A 138 23.10 0.00 -23.38
C LEU A 138 24.04 -1.18 -23.69
N THR A 139 23.97 -2.23 -22.86
CA THR A 139 24.74 -3.46 -23.03
C THR A 139 23.81 -4.65 -23.26
N SER A 140 24.06 -5.42 -24.32
CA SER A 140 23.42 -6.70 -24.62
C SER A 140 24.33 -7.85 -24.20
N VAL A 141 23.81 -8.82 -23.45
CA VAL A 141 24.61 -9.94 -22.90
C VAL A 141 24.10 -11.32 -23.32
N TYR A 142 25.03 -12.26 -23.50
CA TYR A 142 24.75 -13.70 -23.63
C TYR A 142 25.71 -14.49 -22.73
N GLY A 143 25.26 -14.79 -21.51
CA GLY A 143 26.06 -15.42 -20.47
C GLY A 143 26.39 -16.90 -20.77
N PRO A 144 27.58 -17.40 -20.39
CA PRO A 144 28.01 -18.75 -20.74
C PRO A 144 27.35 -19.86 -19.92
N ASN A 145 26.99 -20.93 -20.61
CA ASN A 145 26.40 -22.15 -20.02
C ASN A 145 27.42 -23.04 -19.29
N LYS A 146 28.70 -23.03 -19.70
CA LYS A 146 29.78 -23.80 -19.06
C LYS A 146 30.34 -23.02 -17.86
N ALA A 147 30.60 -23.70 -16.75
CA ALA A 147 31.04 -23.07 -15.50
C ALA A 147 32.40 -22.35 -15.58
N VAL A 148 33.34 -22.87 -16.39
CA VAL A 148 34.70 -22.31 -16.55
C VAL A 148 34.65 -20.83 -16.97
N TRP A 149 33.95 -20.55 -18.07
CA TRP A 149 33.83 -19.21 -18.66
C TRP A 149 32.99 -18.22 -17.85
N ARG A 150 32.35 -18.65 -16.75
CA ARG A 150 31.50 -17.75 -15.94
C ARG A 150 32.32 -16.78 -15.11
N LYS A 151 33.54 -17.12 -14.73
CA LYS A 151 34.43 -16.19 -14.03
C LYS A 151 34.76 -15.01 -14.95
N ASP A 152 35.13 -15.31 -16.18
CA ASP A 152 35.50 -14.32 -17.21
C ASP A 152 34.30 -13.43 -17.58
N PHE A 153 33.10 -14.01 -17.66
CA PHE A 153 31.86 -13.25 -17.85
C PHE A 153 31.60 -12.21 -16.75
N TRP A 154 31.80 -12.55 -15.48
CA TRP A 154 31.60 -11.59 -14.38
C TRP A 154 32.69 -10.52 -14.34
N MET A 155 33.94 -10.85 -14.70
CA MET A 155 35.02 -9.87 -14.83
C MET A 155 34.72 -8.87 -15.96
N GLU A 156 34.34 -9.35 -17.15
CA GLU A 156 33.96 -8.49 -18.29
C GLU A 156 32.82 -7.50 -17.93
N LEU A 157 31.80 -7.95 -17.21
CA LEU A 157 30.71 -7.07 -16.78
C LEU A 157 31.13 -6.06 -15.69
N GLN A 158 32.11 -6.39 -14.85
CA GLN A 158 32.63 -5.48 -13.83
C GLN A 158 33.54 -4.41 -14.44
N ASP A 159 34.35 -4.77 -15.45
CA ASP A 159 35.14 -3.82 -16.23
C ASP A 159 34.22 -2.84 -17.00
N LEU A 160 33.16 -3.36 -17.62
CA LEU A 160 32.13 -2.53 -18.27
C LEU A 160 31.42 -1.59 -17.29
N HIS A 161 31.16 -2.00 -16.05
CA HIS A 161 30.59 -1.13 -15.03
C HIS A 161 31.47 0.10 -14.75
N GLY A 162 32.80 -0.05 -14.75
CA GLY A 162 33.74 1.06 -14.62
C GLY A 162 33.68 2.06 -15.79
N LEU A 163 33.43 1.57 -17.00
CA LEU A 163 33.38 2.37 -18.24
C LEU A 163 32.02 3.04 -18.49
N THR A 164 30.91 2.40 -18.09
CA THR A 164 29.54 2.78 -18.50
C THR A 164 28.82 3.76 -17.56
N SER A 165 29.59 4.48 -16.73
CA SER A 165 29.06 5.52 -15.85
C SER A 165 28.56 6.76 -16.63
N PRO A 166 27.52 7.48 -16.15
CA PRO A 166 26.68 7.19 -14.99
C PRO A 166 25.39 6.42 -15.33
N ARG A 167 24.96 6.38 -16.59
CA ARG A 167 23.63 5.88 -17.01
C ARG A 167 23.75 4.56 -17.77
N TRP A 168 23.86 3.46 -17.05
CA TRP A 168 23.96 2.12 -17.64
C TRP A 168 22.66 1.32 -17.52
N CYS A 169 22.33 0.59 -18.61
CA CYS A 169 21.36 -0.49 -18.66
C CYS A 169 21.98 -1.71 -19.36
N VAL A 170 21.92 -2.87 -18.72
CA VAL A 170 22.41 -4.15 -19.24
C VAL A 170 21.26 -5.16 -19.33
N GLY A 171 21.01 -5.70 -20.51
CA GLY A 171 19.87 -6.58 -20.78
C GLY A 171 20.22 -7.76 -21.68
N GLY A 172 19.63 -8.92 -21.42
CA GLY A 172 19.90 -10.12 -22.23
C GLY A 172 19.66 -11.41 -21.47
N ASP A 173 20.19 -12.49 -22.03
CA ASP A 173 20.16 -13.83 -21.46
C ASP A 173 21.42 -14.05 -20.62
N PHE A 174 21.27 -14.07 -19.29
CA PHE A 174 22.39 -14.28 -18.37
C PHE A 174 22.74 -15.77 -18.17
N ASN A 175 21.90 -16.71 -18.63
CA ASN A 175 22.00 -18.16 -18.33
C ASN A 175 22.17 -18.52 -16.83
N VAL A 176 21.80 -17.60 -15.93
CA VAL A 176 21.91 -17.73 -14.47
C VAL A 176 20.63 -17.19 -13.80
N ILE A 177 20.07 -17.99 -12.89
CA ILE A 177 18.99 -17.55 -11.99
C ILE A 177 19.59 -16.85 -10.76
N LYS A 178 18.87 -15.90 -10.18
CA LYS A 178 19.31 -15.16 -8.99
C LYS A 178 18.77 -15.74 -7.69
N ARG A 179 17.58 -16.36 -7.73
CA ARG A 179 16.87 -16.88 -6.55
C ARG A 179 16.28 -18.25 -6.78
N MET A 180 16.04 -18.99 -5.70
CA MET A 180 15.42 -20.32 -5.74
C MET A 180 14.05 -20.28 -6.44
N SER A 181 13.25 -19.26 -6.11
CA SER A 181 11.93 -18.98 -6.68
C SER A 181 11.94 -18.60 -8.18
N GLU A 182 13.11 -18.39 -8.79
CA GLU A 182 13.24 -18.13 -10.23
C GLU A 182 13.41 -19.43 -11.06
N ARG A 183 13.20 -20.58 -10.42
CA ARG A 183 13.09 -21.90 -11.04
C ARG A 183 11.81 -22.61 -10.54
N MET A 184 11.17 -23.38 -11.42
CA MET A 184 10.07 -24.26 -11.04
C MET A 184 10.60 -25.55 -10.39
N GLY A 185 10.02 -25.94 -9.25
CA GLY A 185 10.43 -27.10 -8.44
C GLY A 185 11.44 -26.77 -7.32
N ASP A 186 11.67 -27.74 -6.42
CA ASP A 186 12.63 -27.58 -5.34
C ASP A 186 14.08 -27.52 -5.86
N SER A 187 14.91 -26.70 -5.23
CA SER A 187 16.30 -26.50 -5.65
C SER A 187 17.19 -26.04 -4.50
N ARG A 188 18.50 -26.23 -4.63
CA ARG A 188 19.52 -25.82 -3.65
C ARG A 188 20.27 -24.57 -4.11
N LEU A 189 20.60 -23.67 -3.18
CA LEU A 189 21.33 -22.44 -3.46
C LEU A 189 22.70 -22.77 -4.06
N THR A 190 22.99 -22.28 -5.27
CA THR A 190 24.27 -22.53 -5.95
C THR A 190 25.20 -21.32 -5.87
N VAL A 191 26.52 -21.55 -6.00
CA VAL A 191 27.55 -20.49 -5.99
C VAL A 191 27.25 -19.41 -7.04
N ASN A 192 26.88 -19.82 -8.26
CA ASN A 192 26.52 -18.90 -9.36
C ASN A 192 25.40 -17.90 -9.00
N MET A 193 24.46 -18.31 -8.14
CA MET A 193 23.35 -17.44 -7.69
C MET A 193 23.85 -16.38 -6.71
N ARG A 194 24.88 -16.72 -5.91
CA ARG A 194 25.56 -15.76 -5.02
C ARG A 194 26.34 -14.75 -5.86
N CYS A 195 27.22 -15.21 -6.76
CA CYS A 195 28.02 -14.33 -7.62
C CYS A 195 27.16 -13.37 -8.45
N PHE A 196 26.00 -13.82 -8.95
CA PHE A 196 25.09 -12.94 -9.69
C PHE A 196 24.36 -11.92 -8.80
N ASP A 197 23.93 -12.32 -7.59
CA ASP A 197 23.33 -11.39 -6.63
C ASP A 197 24.38 -10.45 -5.99
N GLU A 198 25.66 -10.81 -6.03
CA GLU A 198 26.82 -10.03 -5.60
C GLU A 198 27.19 -8.96 -6.65
N PHE A 199 27.41 -9.35 -7.91
CA PHE A 199 27.58 -8.42 -9.04
C PHE A 199 26.49 -7.33 -9.06
N ILE A 200 25.21 -7.72 -8.95
CA ILE A 200 24.09 -6.75 -8.93
C ILE A 200 24.16 -5.78 -7.73
N LYS A 201 24.75 -6.18 -6.60
CA LYS A 201 24.92 -5.29 -5.44
C LYS A 201 26.12 -4.36 -5.62
N GLU A 202 27.26 -4.89 -6.05
CA GLU A 202 28.53 -4.16 -6.21
C GLU A 202 28.39 -3.09 -7.29
N SER A 203 27.87 -3.44 -8.47
CA SER A 203 27.59 -2.51 -9.56
C SER A 203 26.36 -1.61 -9.30
N GLY A 204 25.76 -1.66 -8.10
CA GLY A 204 24.64 -0.81 -7.68
C GLY A 204 23.29 -1.06 -8.39
N LEU A 205 23.25 -1.97 -9.37
CA LEU A 205 22.16 -2.16 -10.32
C LEU A 205 20.81 -2.51 -9.68
N LEU A 206 19.75 -2.08 -10.37
CA LEU A 206 18.35 -2.36 -10.07
C LEU A 206 17.87 -3.54 -10.93
N ASP A 207 17.32 -4.56 -10.27
CA ASP A 207 16.65 -5.72 -10.88
C ASP A 207 15.14 -5.54 -10.74
N PRO A 208 14.45 -4.99 -11.76
CA PRO A 208 13.00 -4.85 -11.75
C PRO A 208 12.33 -6.23 -11.83
N PRO A 209 11.22 -6.46 -11.10
CA PRO A 209 10.45 -7.70 -11.25
C PRO A 209 9.85 -7.78 -12.66
N LEU A 210 9.81 -8.99 -13.21
CA LEU A 210 9.06 -9.30 -14.42
C LEU A 210 7.56 -9.21 -14.08
N ARG A 211 6.79 -8.31 -14.72
CA ARG A 211 5.42 -8.01 -14.25
C ARG A 211 4.37 -9.08 -14.50
N ASN A 212 4.44 -9.76 -15.64
CA ASN A 212 3.35 -10.57 -16.18
C ASN A 212 3.69 -12.08 -16.30
N ALA A 213 4.89 -12.49 -15.87
CA ALA A 213 5.29 -13.89 -15.79
C ALA A 213 6.33 -14.06 -14.67
N ALA A 214 6.50 -15.28 -14.16
CA ALA A 214 7.56 -15.61 -13.19
C ALA A 214 8.86 -16.08 -13.86
N PHE A 215 8.78 -16.55 -15.10
CA PHE A 215 9.85 -17.23 -15.85
C PHE A 215 9.94 -16.68 -17.28
N THR A 216 11.12 -16.80 -17.89
CA THR A 216 11.39 -16.37 -19.27
C THR A 216 11.76 -17.53 -20.18
N TRP A 217 12.23 -18.66 -19.63
CA TRP A 217 12.64 -19.84 -20.37
C TRP A 217 11.88 -21.09 -19.92
N SER A 218 11.65 -22.05 -20.83
CA SER A 218 11.23 -23.42 -20.51
C SER A 218 11.88 -24.42 -21.45
N ASN A 219 12.10 -25.65 -20.98
CA ASN A 219 12.44 -26.81 -21.82
C ASN A 219 11.34 -27.20 -22.84
N MET A 220 10.12 -26.66 -22.75
CA MET A 220 8.98 -26.95 -23.65
C MET A 220 8.59 -28.45 -23.69
N GLN A 221 8.79 -29.17 -22.59
CA GLN A 221 8.38 -30.58 -22.41
C GLN A 221 7.03 -30.67 -21.69
N VAL A 222 6.44 -31.88 -21.66
CA VAL A 222 5.14 -32.17 -21.01
C VAL A 222 5.15 -31.79 -19.53
N ASP A 223 6.25 -32.08 -18.83
CA ASP A 223 6.57 -31.55 -17.50
C ASP A 223 7.59 -30.41 -17.62
N PRO A 224 7.14 -29.13 -17.69
CA PRO A 224 8.01 -28.04 -18.09
C PRO A 224 8.91 -27.55 -16.95
N ILE A 225 10.23 -27.66 -17.12
CA ILE A 225 11.21 -26.97 -16.27
C ILE A 225 11.28 -25.51 -16.74
N CYS A 226 10.75 -24.59 -15.93
CA CYS A 226 10.79 -23.15 -16.20
C CYS A 226 11.87 -22.42 -15.37
N LYS A 227 12.50 -21.39 -15.95
CA LYS A 227 13.54 -20.54 -15.33
C LYS A 227 13.42 -19.06 -15.75
N ARG A 228 13.86 -18.13 -14.91
CA ARG A 228 14.08 -16.70 -15.28
C ARG A 228 15.55 -16.46 -15.61
N LEU A 229 15.92 -16.55 -16.89
CA LEU A 229 17.30 -16.37 -17.38
C LEU A 229 17.49 -14.96 -17.96
N ASP A 230 16.49 -14.49 -18.70
CA ASP A 230 16.48 -13.23 -19.40
C ASP A 230 16.05 -12.09 -18.47
N ARG A 231 16.83 -11.00 -18.43
CA ARG A 231 16.46 -9.78 -17.69
C ARG A 231 17.18 -8.53 -18.18
N PHE A 232 16.63 -7.37 -17.85
CA PHE A 232 17.26 -6.06 -17.83
C PHE A 232 17.63 -5.70 -16.39
N LEU A 233 18.79 -5.06 -16.23
CA LEU A 233 19.32 -4.48 -14.99
C LEU A 233 19.79 -3.06 -15.31
N PHE A 234 19.55 -2.07 -14.44
CA PHE A 234 19.95 -0.69 -14.72
C PHE A 234 20.37 0.11 -13.48
N SER A 235 21.20 1.12 -13.70
CA SER A 235 21.69 2.07 -12.69
C SER A 235 20.54 2.87 -12.03
N SER A 236 20.80 3.42 -10.83
CA SER A 236 19.87 4.37 -10.16
C SER A 236 19.65 5.65 -10.97
N GLU A 237 20.68 6.02 -11.73
CA GLU A 237 20.80 7.18 -12.57
C GLU A 237 19.95 7.02 -13.84
N TRP A 238 19.87 5.80 -14.39
CA TRP A 238 18.90 5.43 -15.44
C TRP A 238 17.44 5.55 -14.95
N ASP A 239 17.10 4.97 -13.79
CA ASP A 239 15.74 5.05 -13.21
C ASP A 239 15.33 6.50 -12.89
N SER A 240 16.30 7.30 -12.43
CA SER A 240 16.14 8.75 -12.19
C SER A 240 15.94 9.55 -13.47
N PHE A 241 16.51 9.07 -14.59
CA PHE A 241 16.42 9.74 -15.89
C PHE A 241 15.08 9.43 -16.57
N PHE A 242 14.75 8.15 -16.77
CA PHE A 242 13.53 7.71 -17.44
C PHE A 242 12.27 7.71 -16.57
N SER A 243 12.34 8.25 -15.34
CA SER A 243 11.27 8.40 -14.31
C SER A 243 10.55 7.14 -13.82
N GLN A 244 10.41 6.12 -14.67
CA GLN A 244 9.78 4.83 -14.47
C GLN A 244 10.18 3.90 -15.62
N SER A 245 10.99 2.87 -15.33
CA SER A 245 11.31 1.78 -16.27
C SER A 245 10.55 0.49 -15.90
N ILE A 246 9.88 -0.15 -16.85
CA ILE A 246 9.03 -1.33 -16.61
C ILE A 246 9.49 -2.51 -17.48
N GLN A 247 9.68 -3.68 -16.86
CA GLN A 247 10.09 -4.91 -17.54
C GLN A 247 8.95 -5.94 -17.60
N GLU A 248 8.71 -6.49 -18.79
CA GLU A 248 7.69 -7.51 -19.06
C GLU A 248 8.20 -8.61 -20.01
N ALA A 249 7.56 -9.78 -20.01
CA ALA A 249 7.82 -10.85 -20.97
C ALA A 249 6.67 -10.98 -21.98
N LEU A 250 7.00 -10.94 -23.25
CA LEU A 250 6.06 -11.09 -24.36
C LEU A 250 5.92 -12.56 -24.79
N PRO A 251 4.82 -12.95 -25.46
CA PRO A 251 4.55 -14.34 -25.83
C PRO A 251 5.66 -15.00 -26.66
N ARG A 252 5.91 -16.29 -26.38
CA ARG A 252 6.86 -17.12 -27.13
C ARG A 252 6.27 -17.55 -28.46
N TRP A 253 6.83 -17.05 -29.57
CA TRP A 253 6.38 -17.42 -30.92
C TRP A 253 7.28 -18.47 -31.61
N THR A 254 8.60 -18.40 -31.42
CA THR A 254 9.59 -19.20 -32.18
C THR A 254 10.85 -19.58 -31.39
N SER A 255 10.84 -19.32 -30.08
CA SER A 255 11.94 -19.57 -29.15
C SER A 255 11.38 -20.14 -27.84
N ASP A 256 12.16 -20.98 -27.17
CA ASP A 256 11.98 -21.44 -25.80
C ASP A 256 12.12 -20.28 -24.77
N HIS A 257 12.85 -19.23 -25.15
CA HIS A 257 12.92 -17.93 -24.47
C HIS A 257 11.78 -16.99 -24.89
N SER A 258 11.12 -16.38 -23.90
CA SER A 258 10.25 -15.23 -24.03
C SER A 258 11.05 -13.99 -24.44
N LEU A 259 10.55 -13.25 -25.42
CA LEU A 259 11.03 -11.90 -25.72
C LEU A 259 10.77 -11.02 -24.50
N ILE A 260 11.78 -10.35 -23.94
CA ILE A 260 11.58 -9.38 -22.85
C ILE A 260 11.54 -7.95 -23.39
N CYS A 261 10.70 -7.12 -22.78
CA CYS A 261 10.48 -5.73 -23.14
C CYS A 261 10.77 -4.84 -21.93
N LEU A 262 11.56 -3.79 -22.13
CA LEU A 262 11.76 -2.68 -21.21
C LEU A 262 11.09 -1.44 -21.80
N GLU A 263 10.05 -0.95 -21.14
CA GLU A 263 9.33 0.27 -21.54
C GLU A 263 9.70 1.41 -20.57
N THR A 264 10.13 2.53 -21.13
CA THR A 264 10.61 3.72 -20.42
C THR A 264 9.64 4.89 -20.63
N ASN A 265 9.42 5.69 -19.58
CA ASN A 265 8.41 6.76 -19.58
C ASN A 265 6.96 6.33 -19.97
N PRO A 266 6.43 5.14 -19.61
CA PRO A 266 5.17 4.63 -20.18
C PRO A 266 3.93 5.51 -19.97
N LEU A 267 3.95 6.43 -19.01
CA LEU A 267 3.16 7.68 -19.01
C LEU A 267 3.81 8.68 -18.05
N LYS A 268 3.78 9.97 -18.40
CA LYS A 268 3.96 11.03 -17.40
C LYS A 268 2.75 11.03 -16.47
N TRP A 269 3.01 10.88 -15.17
CA TRP A 269 2.05 11.20 -14.13
C TRP A 269 1.65 12.67 -14.33
N GLY A 270 0.36 13.00 -14.30
CA GLY A 270 -0.11 14.38 -14.44
C GLY A 270 0.45 15.28 -13.34
N PRO A 271 0.28 16.61 -13.45
CA PRO A 271 0.95 17.59 -12.59
C PRO A 271 0.77 17.22 -11.11
N THR A 272 1.87 16.81 -10.47
CA THR A 272 1.79 16.22 -9.14
C THR A 272 1.21 17.26 -8.17
N PRO A 273 0.13 16.94 -7.43
CA PRO A 273 -0.45 17.90 -6.52
C PRO A 273 0.59 18.31 -5.49
N PHE A 274 0.67 19.61 -5.20
CA PHE A 274 1.60 20.21 -4.24
C PHE A 274 1.65 19.40 -2.93
N ARG A 275 2.86 19.25 -2.40
CA ARG A 275 3.13 18.59 -1.12
C ARG A 275 4.09 19.47 -0.37
N PHE A 276 3.74 19.79 0.87
CA PHE A 276 4.61 20.47 1.79
C PHE A 276 5.79 19.57 2.12
N GLU A 277 7.01 20.04 1.88
CA GLU A 277 8.23 19.29 2.15
C GLU A 277 8.70 19.57 3.57
N ASN A 278 8.79 18.53 4.41
CA ASN A 278 9.10 18.72 5.83
C ASN A 278 10.51 19.33 6.05
N MET A 279 11.40 19.29 5.05
CA MET A 279 12.71 19.95 5.09
C MET A 279 12.63 21.48 5.24
N TRP A 280 11.54 22.10 4.79
CA TRP A 280 11.35 23.56 4.93
C TRP A 280 11.26 24.01 6.39
N LEU A 281 10.75 23.15 7.27
CA LEU A 281 10.66 23.40 8.72
C LEU A 281 12.03 23.45 9.41
N LEU A 282 13.10 22.98 8.76
CA LEU A 282 14.47 23.03 9.28
C LEU A 282 15.18 24.36 8.96
N HIS A 283 14.62 25.20 8.08
CA HIS A 283 15.23 26.48 7.73
C HIS A 283 14.98 27.51 8.84
N PRO A 284 16.01 28.20 9.38
CA PRO A 284 15.84 29.13 10.50
C PRO A 284 14.75 30.19 10.28
N GLU A 285 14.80 30.87 9.13
CA GLU A 285 13.83 31.92 8.74
C GLU A 285 12.40 31.41 8.45
N PHE A 286 12.14 30.11 8.41
CA PHE A 286 10.85 29.58 7.95
C PHE A 286 9.69 30.08 8.82
N LYS A 287 9.84 30.05 10.15
CA LYS A 287 8.76 30.40 11.08
C LYS A 287 8.44 31.90 11.08
N GLU A 288 9.43 32.73 10.78
CA GLU A 288 9.30 34.17 10.61
C GLU A 288 8.59 34.48 9.28
N LYS A 289 9.14 34.03 8.14
CA LYS A 289 8.52 34.22 6.82
C LYS A 289 7.10 33.66 6.72
N PHE A 290 6.82 32.53 7.39
CA PHE A 290 5.46 31.99 7.48
C PHE A 290 4.49 32.93 8.21
N ARG A 291 4.95 33.61 9.27
CA ARG A 291 4.15 34.61 10.00
C ARG A 291 3.82 35.79 9.09
N ASP A 292 4.82 36.33 8.41
CA ASP A 292 4.67 37.49 7.53
C ASP A 292 3.68 37.18 6.40
N TRP A 293 3.86 36.07 5.68
CA TRP A 293 2.95 35.65 4.61
C TRP A 293 1.52 35.35 5.08
N TRP A 294 1.35 34.95 6.35
CA TRP A 294 0.02 34.70 6.93
C TRP A 294 -0.71 35.99 7.32
N GLN A 295 0.04 37.03 7.69
CA GLN A 295 -0.47 38.36 8.02
C GLN A 295 -0.69 39.23 6.77
N GLU A 296 0.17 39.12 5.75
CA GLU A 296 0.06 39.78 4.44
C GLU A 296 -1.28 39.45 3.73
N CYS A 297 -1.84 38.27 3.98
CA CYS A 297 -3.03 37.78 3.30
C CYS A 297 -4.34 38.23 3.98
N THR A 298 -4.83 39.41 3.59
CA THR A 298 -6.17 39.90 3.92
C THR A 298 -7.21 39.38 2.92
N VAL A 299 -8.32 38.82 3.43
CA VAL A 299 -9.35 38.16 2.61
C VAL A 299 -10.72 38.30 3.26
N GLU A 300 -11.75 38.53 2.45
CA GLU A 300 -13.14 38.62 2.91
C GLU A 300 -13.92 37.27 2.79
N GLY A 301 -15.10 37.25 3.39
CA GLY A 301 -15.99 36.09 3.47
C GLY A 301 -16.00 35.42 4.85
N TRP A 302 -16.45 34.17 4.90
CA TRP A 302 -16.52 33.36 6.13
C TRP A 302 -15.13 32.83 6.54
N GLU A 303 -14.93 32.52 7.83
CA GLU A 303 -13.61 32.36 8.44
C GLU A 303 -12.80 31.21 7.83
N GLY A 304 -13.45 30.09 7.50
CA GLY A 304 -12.76 28.97 6.83
C GLY A 304 -12.49 29.21 5.34
N HIS A 305 -13.20 30.14 4.68
CA HIS A 305 -12.79 30.63 3.36
C HIS A 305 -11.54 31.50 3.47
N LYS A 306 -11.49 32.41 4.45
CA LYS A 306 -10.28 33.19 4.76
C LYS A 306 -9.09 32.26 5.03
N PHE A 307 -9.25 31.30 5.95
CA PHE A 307 -8.23 30.30 6.28
C PHE A 307 -7.76 29.51 5.05
N MET A 308 -8.69 29.03 4.21
CA MET A 308 -8.37 28.34 2.96
C MET A 308 -7.59 29.23 1.99
N ARG A 309 -7.93 30.52 1.89
CA ARG A 309 -7.26 31.46 1.00
C ARG A 309 -5.86 31.79 1.51
N LYS A 310 -5.67 31.99 2.82
CA LYS A 310 -4.35 32.10 3.47
C LYS A 310 -3.47 30.87 3.20
N LEU A 311 -4.01 29.64 3.33
CA LEU A 311 -3.27 28.41 2.95
C LEU A 311 -2.89 28.37 1.47
N LYS A 312 -3.79 28.79 0.57
CA LYS A 312 -3.52 28.88 -0.88
C LYS A 312 -2.45 29.93 -1.19
N PHE A 313 -2.43 31.04 -0.46
CA PHE A 313 -1.45 32.11 -0.58
C PHE A 313 -0.05 31.66 -0.13
N ILE A 314 0.08 31.09 1.08
CA ILE A 314 1.34 30.46 1.53
C ILE A 314 1.84 29.44 0.51
N LYS A 315 0.94 28.63 -0.07
CA LYS A 315 1.31 27.63 -1.09
C LYS A 315 1.89 28.24 -2.37
N SER A 316 1.60 29.51 -2.70
CA SER A 316 2.30 30.23 -3.78
C SER A 316 3.67 30.69 -3.29
N LYS A 317 3.71 31.45 -2.19
CA LYS A 317 4.95 31.98 -1.58
C LYS A 317 5.98 30.88 -1.31
N LEU A 318 5.56 29.70 -0.84
CA LEU A 318 6.43 28.53 -0.63
C LEU A 318 7.00 27.94 -1.93
N LYS A 319 6.27 27.97 -3.05
CA LYS A 319 6.80 27.52 -4.34
C LYS A 319 7.87 28.48 -4.84
N GLU A 320 7.59 29.78 -4.77
CA GLU A 320 8.52 30.85 -5.13
C GLU A 320 9.78 30.79 -4.26
N TRP A 321 9.61 30.75 -2.93
CA TRP A 321 10.70 30.63 -1.95
C TRP A 321 11.52 29.34 -2.11
N ASN A 322 10.88 28.21 -2.44
CA ASN A 322 11.60 26.97 -2.72
C ASN A 322 12.51 27.09 -3.95
N ILE A 323 12.04 27.75 -5.02
CA ILE A 323 12.86 28.00 -6.22
C ILE A 323 14.05 28.92 -5.87
N VAL A 324 13.81 30.01 -5.12
CA VAL A 324 14.82 31.03 -4.80
C VAL A 324 15.88 30.53 -3.80
N VAL A 325 15.47 29.86 -2.72
CA VAL A 325 16.37 29.53 -1.58
C VAL A 325 16.97 28.12 -1.68
N PHE A 326 16.20 27.15 -2.18
CA PHE A 326 16.64 25.75 -2.25
C PHE A 326 17.14 25.38 -3.66
N GLY A 327 16.47 25.86 -4.71
CA GLY A 327 16.85 25.59 -6.11
C GLY A 327 16.82 24.10 -6.45
N ASP A 328 17.66 23.66 -7.41
CA ASP A 328 17.96 22.23 -7.53
C ASP A 328 19.04 21.83 -6.53
N LEU A 329 18.61 21.14 -5.48
CA LEU A 329 19.48 20.55 -4.46
C LEU A 329 20.59 19.66 -5.07
N ARG A 330 20.33 18.99 -6.21
CA ARG A 330 21.32 18.14 -6.87
C ARG A 330 22.42 18.95 -7.55
N GLU A 331 22.08 20.07 -8.19
CA GLU A 331 23.09 20.98 -8.74
C GLU A 331 23.93 21.60 -7.63
N ARG A 332 23.28 22.08 -6.56
CA ARG A 332 23.98 22.70 -5.42
C ARG A 332 24.94 21.71 -4.74
N LYS A 333 24.51 20.46 -4.55
CA LYS A 333 25.36 19.35 -4.08
C LYS A 333 26.54 19.07 -5.00
N LYS A 334 26.30 19.04 -6.32
CA LYS A 334 27.38 18.84 -7.32
C LYS A 334 28.41 19.99 -7.27
N ARG A 335 27.96 21.25 -7.11
CA ARG A 335 28.85 22.41 -6.96
C ARG A 335 29.71 22.29 -5.70
N ILE A 336 29.10 22.07 -4.53
CA ILE A 336 29.81 21.91 -3.25
C ILE A 336 30.83 20.75 -3.30
N LEU A 337 30.49 19.62 -3.91
CA LEU A 337 31.43 18.50 -4.10
C LEU A 337 32.57 18.84 -5.08
N THR A 338 32.32 19.68 -6.08
CA THR A 338 33.36 20.19 -7.00
C THR A 338 34.29 21.16 -6.28
N ASP A 339 33.75 22.04 -5.44
CA ASP A 339 34.53 23.01 -4.64
C ASP A 339 35.40 22.30 -3.59
N LEU A 340 34.85 21.29 -2.90
CA LEU A 340 35.63 20.44 -1.99
C LEU A 340 36.73 19.70 -2.75
N GLY A 341 36.43 19.12 -3.92
CA GLY A 341 37.43 18.49 -4.78
C GLY A 341 38.49 19.45 -5.34
N ARG A 342 38.19 20.74 -5.47
CA ARG A 342 39.19 21.79 -5.78
C ARG A 342 40.11 22.02 -4.58
N ILE A 343 39.55 22.16 -3.37
CA ILE A 343 40.33 22.37 -2.15
C ILE A 343 41.25 21.16 -1.88
N ASP A 344 40.73 19.94 -2.01
CA ASP A 344 41.48 18.70 -1.80
C ASP A 344 42.64 18.54 -2.81
N ARG A 345 42.55 19.10 -4.03
CA ARG A 345 43.67 19.17 -4.99
C ARG A 345 44.75 20.18 -4.58
N ILE A 346 44.34 21.37 -4.14
CA ILE A 346 45.26 22.41 -3.66
C ILE A 346 46.01 21.92 -2.40
N GLU A 347 45.36 21.10 -1.56
CA GLU A 347 45.99 20.40 -0.44
C GLU A 347 47.08 19.41 -0.90
N GLN A 348 46.81 18.62 -1.95
CA GLN A 348 47.79 17.70 -2.55
C GLN A 348 48.97 18.41 -3.22
N GLU A 349 48.77 19.64 -3.70
CA GLU A 349 49.82 20.52 -4.24
C GLU A 349 50.61 21.27 -3.15
N GLY A 350 50.27 21.07 -1.87
CA GLY A 350 50.98 21.67 -0.72
C GLY A 350 50.62 23.12 -0.40
N ASN A 351 49.67 23.72 -1.12
CA ASN A 351 49.36 25.16 -1.07
C ASN A 351 48.13 25.50 -0.19
N LEU A 352 47.95 24.79 0.94
CA LEU A 352 46.80 24.97 1.81
C LEU A 352 47.00 26.18 2.76
N ASN A 353 46.11 27.17 2.70
CA ASN A 353 46.10 28.33 3.59
C ASN A 353 44.90 28.33 4.57
N LEU A 354 44.93 29.23 5.57
CA LEU A 354 43.88 29.34 6.61
C LEU A 354 42.48 29.68 6.04
N ASP A 355 42.43 30.44 4.95
CA ASP A 355 41.19 30.80 4.27
C ASP A 355 40.54 29.58 3.60
N LEU A 356 41.33 28.75 2.92
CA LEU A 356 40.87 27.49 2.30
C LEU A 356 40.43 26.46 3.34
N VAL A 357 41.07 26.41 4.52
CA VAL A 357 40.62 25.58 5.66
C VAL A 357 39.25 26.07 6.18
N SER A 358 39.07 27.39 6.27
CA SER A 358 37.80 28.00 6.69
C SER A 358 36.70 27.76 5.64
N GLU A 359 37.01 27.91 4.35
CA GLU A 359 36.12 27.58 3.23
C GLU A 359 35.73 26.08 3.28
N ARG A 360 36.69 25.17 3.48
CA ARG A 360 36.45 23.72 3.59
C ARG A 360 35.48 23.39 4.73
N THR A 361 35.68 23.98 5.90
CA THR A 361 34.79 23.76 7.07
C THR A 361 33.38 24.30 6.78
N LEU A 362 33.26 25.46 6.13
CA LEU A 362 31.96 26.02 5.70
C LEU A 362 31.28 25.10 4.67
N ARG A 363 31.98 24.67 3.61
CA ARG A 363 31.45 23.79 2.56
C ARG A 363 31.07 22.41 3.08
N ARG A 364 31.81 21.84 4.04
CA ARG A 364 31.43 20.59 4.73
C ARG A 364 30.12 20.76 5.51
N LYS A 365 29.98 21.84 6.27
CA LYS A 365 28.74 22.16 7.00
C LYS A 365 27.54 22.38 6.07
N GLU A 366 27.73 23.06 4.94
CA GLU A 366 26.70 23.21 3.89
C GLU A 366 26.31 21.84 3.28
N LEU A 367 27.27 20.95 3.06
CA LEU A 367 27.02 19.60 2.54
C LEU A 367 26.23 18.74 3.53
N GLU A 368 26.58 18.78 4.83
CA GLU A 368 25.87 18.05 5.89
C GLU A 368 24.41 18.48 6.02
N ASP A 369 24.14 19.79 6.02
CA ASP A 369 22.78 20.36 6.04
C ASP A 369 21.99 19.99 4.77
N LEU A 370 22.62 20.00 3.59
CA LEU A 370 21.98 19.56 2.34
C LEU A 370 21.64 18.05 2.37
N LEU A 371 22.55 17.21 2.87
CA LEU A 371 22.32 15.76 3.02
C LEU A 371 21.18 15.46 4.00
N LEU A 372 21.10 16.19 5.12
CA LEU A 372 20.00 16.08 6.08
C LEU A 372 18.64 16.45 5.44
N LYS A 373 18.61 17.51 4.63
CA LYS A 373 17.41 17.93 3.88
C LYS A 373 16.99 16.87 2.85
N GLU A 374 17.93 16.32 2.08
CA GLU A 374 17.66 15.18 1.18
C GLU A 374 17.11 13.97 1.94
N GLU A 375 17.68 13.62 3.10
CA GLU A 375 17.21 12.49 3.91
C GLU A 375 15.75 12.68 4.36
N VAL A 376 15.42 13.85 4.92
CA VAL A 376 14.04 14.17 5.34
C VAL A 376 13.06 14.08 4.17
N GLN A 377 13.46 14.59 2.99
CA GLN A 377 12.64 14.51 1.78
C GLN A 377 12.40 13.05 1.34
N TRP A 378 13.43 12.21 1.35
CA TRP A 378 13.32 10.79 0.99
C TRP A 378 12.58 9.96 2.04
N ARG A 379 12.76 10.25 3.33
CA ARG A 379 12.01 9.65 4.45
C ARG A 379 10.51 9.93 4.30
N GLN A 380 10.13 11.19 4.04
CA GLN A 380 8.74 11.59 3.78
C GLN A 380 8.16 10.89 2.52
N LYS A 381 8.92 10.83 1.42
CA LYS A 381 8.54 10.11 0.19
C LYS A 381 8.38 8.60 0.42
N SER A 382 9.21 7.99 1.26
CA SER A 382 9.18 6.56 1.57
C SER A 382 7.98 6.16 2.44
N ARG A 383 7.52 7.06 3.33
CA ARG A 383 6.56 6.80 4.44
C ARG A 383 6.98 5.61 5.32
N VAL A 384 8.24 5.59 5.77
CA VAL A 384 8.79 4.63 6.73
C VAL A 384 8.81 5.26 8.13
N LYS A 385 8.05 4.69 9.07
CA LYS A 385 7.81 5.29 10.40
C LYS A 385 8.72 4.80 11.54
N TRP A 386 9.46 3.71 11.31
CA TRP A 386 10.15 2.98 12.39
C TRP A 386 11.65 3.30 12.49
N ILE A 387 12.24 3.95 11.48
CA ILE A 387 13.60 4.49 11.59
C ILE A 387 13.50 5.73 12.48
N LYS A 388 14.01 5.60 13.70
CA LYS A 388 14.49 6.72 14.53
C LYS A 388 15.98 6.93 14.22
N GLU A 389 16.45 8.16 14.42
CA GLU A 389 17.77 8.70 14.03
C GLU A 389 18.94 7.69 13.96
N GLY A 390 19.74 7.77 12.88
CA GLY A 390 21.06 7.11 12.80
C GLY A 390 21.37 6.31 11.52
N ASP A 391 20.43 6.16 10.57
CA ASP A 391 20.65 5.35 9.35
C ASP A 391 20.56 6.24 8.09
N CYS A 392 21.65 6.98 7.79
CA CYS A 392 21.78 8.01 6.75
C CYS A 392 21.68 7.49 5.28
N ASN A 393 21.00 6.36 5.06
CA ASN A 393 21.00 5.63 3.79
C ASN A 393 19.83 6.06 2.88
N SER A 394 19.99 7.18 2.18
CA SER A 394 19.03 7.66 1.17
C SER A 394 18.70 6.61 0.10
N LYS A 395 19.64 5.71 -0.26
CA LYS A 395 19.42 4.61 -1.22
C LYS A 395 18.38 3.60 -0.72
N PHE A 396 18.29 3.37 0.59
CA PHE A 396 17.23 2.53 1.18
C PHE A 396 15.85 3.18 0.99
N PHE A 397 15.70 4.45 1.39
CA PHE A 397 14.44 5.19 1.27
C PHE A 397 13.98 5.32 -0.19
N HIS A 398 14.90 5.58 -1.13
CA HIS A 398 14.64 5.60 -2.56
C HIS A 398 14.03 4.27 -3.04
N ARG A 399 14.70 3.15 -2.76
CA ARG A 399 14.24 1.80 -3.17
C ARG A 399 12.89 1.43 -2.55
N VAL A 400 12.61 1.83 -1.31
CA VAL A 400 11.30 1.64 -0.68
C VAL A 400 10.21 2.49 -1.34
N ALA A 401 10.53 3.74 -1.74
CA ALA A 401 9.60 4.61 -2.46
C ALA A 401 9.29 4.07 -3.87
N THR A 402 10.30 3.72 -4.68
CA THR A 402 10.13 3.12 -6.02
C THR A 402 9.37 1.79 -5.93
N GLY A 403 9.74 0.91 -4.99
CA GLY A 403 9.04 -0.34 -4.72
C GLY A 403 7.62 -0.19 -4.15
N ARG A 404 7.21 1.01 -3.73
CA ARG A 404 5.81 1.35 -3.37
C ARG A 404 5.07 1.97 -4.55
N ARG A 405 5.73 2.75 -5.42
CA ARG A 405 5.15 3.28 -6.66
C ARG A 405 4.80 2.15 -7.63
N SER A 406 5.75 1.25 -7.89
CA SER A 406 5.58 0.13 -8.84
C SER A 406 4.44 -0.82 -8.46
N ARG A 407 4.21 -1.07 -7.15
CA ARG A 407 3.10 -1.87 -6.62
C ARG A 407 1.74 -1.15 -6.58
N LYS A 408 1.72 0.17 -6.72
CA LYS A 408 0.49 0.99 -6.71
C LYS A 408 0.01 1.38 -8.11
N PHE A 409 0.80 1.08 -9.13
CA PHE A 409 0.46 1.36 -10.52
C PHE A 409 -0.56 0.32 -11.00
N ILE A 410 -1.76 0.76 -11.35
CA ILE A 410 -2.82 -0.06 -11.92
C ILE A 410 -2.57 -0.11 -13.44
N LYS A 411 -2.16 -1.27 -13.97
CA LYS A 411 -1.94 -1.46 -15.42
C LYS A 411 -3.21 -1.95 -16.13
N SER A 412 -3.89 -2.90 -15.51
CA SER A 412 -5.10 -3.52 -16.03
C SER A 412 -6.09 -3.78 -14.89
N LEU A 413 -7.36 -3.86 -15.26
CA LEU A 413 -8.47 -4.18 -14.37
C LEU A 413 -9.34 -5.24 -15.05
N ILE A 414 -9.86 -6.20 -14.28
CA ILE A 414 -10.85 -7.16 -14.79
C ILE A 414 -12.21 -6.61 -14.36
N SER A 415 -13.11 -6.36 -15.32
CA SER A 415 -14.47 -5.89 -15.03
C SER A 415 -15.32 -6.98 -14.39
N GLU A 416 -16.48 -6.63 -13.82
CA GLU A 416 -17.42 -7.64 -13.28
C GLU A 416 -17.94 -8.61 -14.36
N ARG A 417 -17.80 -8.26 -15.65
CA ARG A 417 -18.13 -9.10 -16.80
C ARG A 417 -17.00 -10.06 -17.21
N GLY A 418 -15.86 -10.04 -16.51
CA GLY A 418 -14.68 -10.87 -16.80
C GLY A 418 -13.76 -10.32 -17.90
N GLU A 419 -14.03 -9.12 -18.43
CA GLU A 419 -13.23 -8.50 -19.49
C GLU A 419 -11.98 -7.84 -18.93
N THR A 420 -10.83 -8.04 -19.59
CA THR A 420 -9.56 -7.43 -19.15
C THR A 420 -9.36 -6.05 -19.79
N LEU A 421 -9.66 -5.01 -19.02
CA LEU A 421 -9.45 -3.61 -19.39
C LEU A 421 -7.96 -3.25 -19.25
N ASN A 422 -7.34 -2.80 -20.34
CA ASN A 422 -5.92 -2.42 -20.40
C ASN A 422 -5.68 -0.93 -20.72
N ASN A 423 -6.74 -0.17 -21.07
CA ASN A 423 -6.64 1.27 -21.31
C ASN A 423 -6.92 2.03 -20.00
N ILE A 424 -6.01 2.93 -19.61
CA ILE A 424 -6.12 3.72 -18.37
C ILE A 424 -7.33 4.66 -18.37
N GLU A 425 -7.80 5.12 -19.53
CA GLU A 425 -9.03 5.92 -19.66
C GLU A 425 -10.24 5.08 -19.23
N ILE A 426 -10.43 3.91 -19.85
CA ILE A 426 -11.53 2.98 -19.53
C ILE A 426 -11.41 2.41 -18.10
N ILE A 427 -10.19 2.11 -17.63
CA ILE A 427 -9.96 1.72 -16.23
C ILE A 427 -10.35 2.87 -15.28
N SER A 428 -10.10 4.12 -15.65
CA SER A 428 -10.49 5.26 -14.82
C SER A 428 -12.01 5.45 -14.80
N GLU A 429 -12.68 5.29 -15.93
CA GLU A 429 -14.15 5.31 -16.04
C GLU A 429 -14.78 4.19 -15.22
N GLU A 430 -14.38 2.94 -15.42
CA GLU A 430 -14.90 1.77 -14.68
C GLU A 430 -14.71 1.95 -13.16
N ILE A 431 -13.55 2.45 -12.72
CA ILE A 431 -13.30 2.76 -11.30
C ILE A 431 -14.21 3.90 -10.80
N VAL A 432 -14.39 4.96 -11.59
CA VAL A 432 -15.27 6.09 -11.24
C VAL A 432 -16.74 5.66 -11.18
N ASN A 433 -17.19 4.83 -12.12
CA ASN A 433 -18.53 4.25 -12.16
C ASN A 433 -18.77 3.31 -10.97
N PHE A 434 -17.83 2.42 -10.68
CA PHE A 434 -17.89 1.53 -9.53
C PHE A 434 -18.04 2.31 -8.21
N PHE A 435 -17.20 3.33 -7.99
CA PHE A 435 -17.28 4.15 -6.78
C PHE A 435 -18.49 5.11 -6.78
N GLY A 436 -18.93 5.56 -7.96
CA GLY A 436 -20.19 6.26 -8.17
C GLY A 436 -21.34 5.42 -7.63
N ASN A 437 -21.52 4.22 -8.18
CA ASN A 437 -22.55 3.27 -7.75
C ASN A 437 -22.40 2.84 -6.27
N LEU A 438 -21.16 2.71 -5.77
CA LEU A 438 -20.91 2.37 -4.36
C LEU A 438 -21.42 3.47 -3.41
N TYR A 439 -21.15 4.75 -3.70
CA TYR A 439 -21.56 5.88 -2.83
C TYR A 439 -22.85 6.59 -3.25
N SER A 440 -23.47 6.18 -4.36
CA SER A 440 -24.82 6.55 -4.76
C SER A 440 -25.81 6.32 -3.63
N LYS A 441 -26.86 7.16 -3.59
CA LYS A 441 -27.97 6.94 -2.67
C LYS A 441 -28.58 5.56 -2.99
N PRO A 442 -28.77 4.66 -2.02
CA PRO A 442 -29.50 3.43 -2.28
C PRO A 442 -30.93 3.79 -2.74
N GLU A 443 -31.43 3.13 -3.77
CA GLU A 443 -32.80 3.35 -4.26
C GLU A 443 -33.81 2.83 -3.22
N GLY A 444 -34.36 3.75 -2.44
CA GLY A 444 -35.33 3.48 -1.39
C GLY A 444 -35.44 4.62 -0.39
N ASP A 445 -36.51 4.59 0.40
CA ASP A 445 -36.68 5.46 1.56
C ASP A 445 -35.92 4.94 2.79
N SER A 446 -35.61 5.85 3.72
CA SER A 446 -34.94 5.51 4.97
C SER A 446 -35.90 4.78 5.91
N TRP A 447 -35.64 3.49 6.16
CA TRP A 447 -36.39 2.70 7.12
C TRP A 447 -36.05 3.12 8.56
N LYS A 448 -37.03 3.07 9.46
CA LYS A 448 -36.86 3.39 10.88
C LYS A 448 -37.11 2.14 11.73
N ILE A 449 -36.38 2.05 12.84
CA ILE A 449 -36.62 1.07 13.90
C ILE A 449 -37.24 1.79 15.08
N GLU A 450 -38.31 1.22 15.63
CA GLU A 450 -39.01 1.69 16.83
C GLU A 450 -39.06 0.54 17.86
N GLU A 451 -39.65 0.76 19.04
CA GLU A 451 -39.90 -0.29 20.07
C GLU A 451 -38.67 -1.10 20.60
N ILE A 452 -37.43 -0.65 20.41
CA ILE A 452 -36.23 -1.18 21.11
C ILE A 452 -35.72 -0.21 22.19
N ASP A 453 -34.88 -0.70 23.12
CA ASP A 453 -34.23 0.16 24.11
C ASP A 453 -33.19 1.10 23.45
N TRP A 454 -33.41 2.40 23.71
CA TRP A 454 -32.57 3.57 23.49
C TRP A 454 -31.19 3.60 24.18
N ALA A 455 -31.07 3.12 25.43
CA ALA A 455 -29.96 3.46 26.35
C ALA A 455 -29.38 4.86 26.05
N LEU A 456 -30.21 5.88 26.29
CA LEU A 456 -29.95 7.26 25.88
C LEU A 456 -28.75 7.82 26.64
N ILE A 457 -27.99 8.71 25.99
CA ILE A 457 -26.98 9.51 26.69
C ILE A 457 -27.65 10.40 27.73
N SER A 458 -26.97 10.65 28.85
CA SER A 458 -27.50 11.57 29.86
C SER A 458 -27.62 13.00 29.32
N GLU A 459 -28.60 13.76 29.81
CA GLU A 459 -28.80 15.17 29.42
C GLU A 459 -27.53 16.02 29.67
N LYS A 460 -26.83 15.74 30.78
CA LYS A 460 -25.53 16.34 31.11
C LYS A 460 -24.50 16.08 30.01
N SER A 461 -24.42 14.86 29.51
CA SER A 461 -23.52 14.49 28.42
C SER A 461 -23.94 15.08 27.07
N ALA A 462 -25.25 15.17 26.78
CA ALA A 462 -25.75 15.86 25.58
C ALA A 462 -25.36 17.36 25.57
N ILE A 463 -25.56 18.06 26.69
CA ILE A 463 -25.15 19.46 26.86
C ILE A 463 -23.62 19.60 26.77
N TRP A 464 -22.87 18.66 27.37
CA TRP A 464 -21.41 18.67 27.32
C TRP A 464 -20.85 18.49 25.90
N LEU A 465 -21.48 17.68 25.05
CA LEU A 465 -21.10 17.51 23.63
C LEU A 465 -21.26 18.82 22.83
N ASP A 466 -22.28 19.62 23.15
CA ASP A 466 -22.65 20.84 22.43
C ASP A 466 -21.94 22.12 22.90
N ARG A 467 -21.17 22.07 24.00
CA ARG A 467 -20.45 23.23 24.56
C ARG A 467 -19.49 23.89 23.55
N PRO A 468 -19.15 25.19 23.66
CA PRO A 468 -18.14 25.83 22.82
C PRO A 468 -16.79 25.08 22.79
N PHE A 469 -16.03 25.22 21.72
CA PHE A 469 -14.70 24.60 21.60
C PHE A 469 -13.65 25.46 22.34
N SER A 470 -12.85 24.84 23.19
CA SER A 470 -11.74 25.51 23.90
C SER A 470 -10.43 25.40 23.11
N GLU A 471 -9.53 26.39 23.24
CA GLU A 471 -8.22 26.34 22.56
C GLU A 471 -7.46 25.06 22.92
N GLU A 472 -7.41 24.69 24.20
CA GLU A 472 -6.68 23.50 24.66
C GLU A 472 -7.23 22.20 24.06
N GLU A 473 -8.55 22.09 23.88
CA GLU A 473 -9.18 20.94 23.20
C GLU A 473 -8.77 20.84 21.72
N VAL A 474 -8.71 21.98 21.01
CA VAL A 474 -8.29 22.03 19.61
C VAL A 474 -6.78 21.79 19.49
N ARG A 475 -5.96 22.38 20.37
CA ARG A 475 -4.52 22.16 20.47
C ARG A 475 -4.23 20.67 20.70
N MET A 476 -4.84 20.05 21.70
CA MET A 476 -4.66 18.61 21.97
C MET A 476 -5.08 17.73 20.78
N ALA A 477 -6.14 18.09 20.06
CA ALA A 477 -6.52 17.39 18.83
C ALA A 477 -5.46 17.51 17.72
N VAL A 478 -4.88 18.70 17.51
CA VAL A 478 -3.80 18.93 16.53
C VAL A 478 -2.52 18.21 16.91
N PHE A 479 -2.11 18.24 18.17
CA PHE A 479 -0.86 17.62 18.64
C PHE A 479 -0.96 16.08 18.74
N GLN A 480 -2.15 15.50 18.95
CA GLN A 480 -2.39 14.06 18.85
C GLN A 480 -2.37 13.53 17.40
N LEU A 481 -2.51 14.38 16.39
CA LEU A 481 -2.39 13.96 14.99
C LEU A 481 -0.90 13.77 14.64
N ASN A 482 -0.57 12.66 13.97
CA ASN A 482 0.81 12.36 13.60
C ASN A 482 1.35 13.37 12.56
N LYS A 483 2.53 13.97 12.81
CA LYS A 483 3.21 14.96 11.94
C LYS A 483 3.27 14.54 10.46
N GLU A 484 3.49 13.25 10.18
CA GLU A 484 3.60 12.67 8.84
C GLU A 484 2.31 12.01 8.31
N LYS A 485 1.14 12.21 8.96
CA LYS A 485 -0.13 11.65 8.47
C LYS A 485 -0.41 12.18 7.06
N ALA A 486 -1.02 11.33 6.22
CA ALA A 486 -1.15 11.57 4.79
C ALA A 486 -1.71 12.97 4.47
N LEU A 487 -0.92 13.70 3.68
CA LEU A 487 -1.22 15.00 3.08
C LEU A 487 -2.68 15.03 2.59
N SER A 488 -3.41 16.08 2.95
CA SER A 488 -4.74 16.33 2.38
C SER A 488 -4.60 16.92 0.97
N PRO A 489 -5.67 16.96 0.16
CA PRO A 489 -5.69 17.64 -1.16
C PRO A 489 -5.14 19.08 -1.21
N ASP A 490 -5.10 19.80 -0.08
CA ASP A 490 -4.44 21.11 0.03
C ASP A 490 -2.92 21.02 -0.15
N GLY A 491 -2.33 19.92 0.34
CA GLY A 491 -0.92 19.57 0.28
C GLY A 491 -0.14 19.87 1.55
N PHE A 492 -0.78 20.28 2.65
CA PHE A 492 -0.08 20.56 3.91
C PHE A 492 0.01 19.32 4.81
N THR A 493 1.10 19.20 5.56
CA THR A 493 1.28 18.19 6.62
C THR A 493 0.79 18.71 7.97
N ILE A 494 0.44 17.80 8.88
CA ILE A 494 0.08 18.17 10.27
C ILE A 494 1.25 18.85 11.00
N ALA A 495 2.49 18.56 10.60
CA ALA A 495 3.68 19.22 11.12
C ALA A 495 3.59 20.76 11.07
N VAL A 496 3.04 21.35 10.00
CA VAL A 496 2.87 22.81 9.88
C VAL A 496 1.94 23.37 10.96
N TYR A 497 0.83 22.68 11.24
CA TYR A 497 -0.14 23.09 12.26
C TYR A 497 0.42 22.98 13.70
N GLN A 498 1.39 22.10 13.92
CA GLN A 498 2.07 21.95 15.21
C GLN A 498 3.23 22.94 15.38
N GLU A 499 4.07 23.09 14.35
CA GLU A 499 5.27 23.94 14.40
C GLU A 499 4.97 25.45 14.30
N CYS A 500 3.85 25.81 13.66
CA CYS A 500 3.37 27.18 13.48
C CYS A 500 2.07 27.45 14.26
N TRP A 501 1.80 26.70 15.34
CA TRP A 501 0.57 26.85 16.14
C TRP A 501 0.28 28.30 16.51
N ASP A 502 1.28 29.04 17.01
CA ASP A 502 1.09 30.39 17.51
C ASP A 502 0.69 31.42 16.45
N VAL A 503 0.95 31.14 15.17
CA VAL A 503 0.50 31.96 14.03
C VAL A 503 -0.90 31.56 13.58
N ILE A 504 -1.21 30.26 13.61
CA ILE A 504 -2.43 29.68 13.02
C ILE A 504 -3.61 29.68 14.01
N LYS A 505 -3.34 29.63 15.32
CA LYS A 505 -4.34 29.34 16.38
C LYS A 505 -5.54 30.29 16.36
N GLU A 506 -5.34 31.58 16.16
CA GLU A 506 -6.44 32.54 16.22
C GLU A 506 -7.42 32.39 15.06
N ASP A 507 -6.91 32.31 13.83
CA ASP A 507 -7.74 32.04 12.66
C ASP A 507 -8.43 30.67 12.78
N LEU A 508 -7.73 29.65 13.32
CA LEU A 508 -8.32 28.34 13.54
C LEU A 508 -9.46 28.39 14.57
N MET A 509 -9.28 29.10 15.68
CA MET A 509 -10.32 29.26 16.70
C MET A 509 -11.52 30.06 16.19
N ARG A 510 -11.30 31.07 15.31
CA ARG A 510 -12.39 31.75 14.59
C ARG A 510 -13.19 30.78 13.71
N VAL A 511 -12.53 29.85 12.99
CA VAL A 511 -13.21 28.78 12.24
C VAL A 511 -14.02 27.85 13.15
N PHE A 512 -13.49 27.46 14.32
CA PHE A 512 -14.21 26.62 15.29
C PHE A 512 -15.42 27.34 15.90
N PHE A 513 -15.32 28.63 16.17
CA PHE A 513 -16.44 29.46 16.65
C PHE A 513 -17.54 29.59 15.58
N GLU A 514 -17.17 29.82 14.32
CA GLU A 514 -18.14 29.89 13.22
C GLU A 514 -18.81 28.53 12.96
N PHE A 515 -18.06 27.43 13.00
CA PHE A 515 -18.60 26.07 12.92
C PHE A 515 -19.56 25.73 14.08
N HIS A 516 -19.27 26.24 15.29
CA HIS A 516 -20.13 26.04 16.46
C HIS A 516 -21.45 26.82 16.36
N THR A 517 -21.43 28.01 15.78
CA THR A 517 -22.56 28.94 15.73
C THR A 517 -23.43 28.76 14.48
N LYS A 518 -22.82 28.65 13.29
CA LYS A 518 -23.51 28.55 11.99
C LYS A 518 -23.66 27.11 11.49
N GLY A 519 -23.02 26.14 12.15
CA GLY A 519 -23.05 24.73 11.77
C GLY A 519 -22.00 24.35 10.71
N PRO A 520 -22.16 23.19 10.05
CA PRO A 520 -21.14 22.63 9.16
C PRO A 520 -21.03 23.38 7.83
N ILE A 521 -19.86 23.97 7.61
CA ILE A 521 -19.51 24.68 6.37
C ILE A 521 -18.71 23.73 5.45
N SER A 522 -18.62 24.04 4.15
CA SER A 522 -17.74 23.31 3.20
C SER A 522 -16.27 23.51 3.57
N LEU A 523 -15.74 22.57 4.37
CA LEU A 523 -14.42 22.65 4.99
C LEU A 523 -13.36 21.95 4.16
N VAL A 524 -12.20 22.60 4.01
CA VAL A 524 -11.02 21.97 3.42
C VAL A 524 -10.60 20.76 4.24
N THR A 525 -10.25 19.68 3.56
CA THR A 525 -9.87 18.37 4.13
C THR A 525 -8.87 18.38 5.29
N SER A 526 -8.01 19.38 5.45
CA SER A 526 -7.12 19.55 6.61
C SER A 526 -7.85 20.08 7.84
N LEU A 527 -8.57 21.20 7.71
CA LEU A 527 -9.47 21.74 8.75
C LEU A 527 -10.51 20.68 9.18
N TYR A 528 -11.13 20.00 8.21
CA TYR A 528 -12.06 18.90 8.47
C TYR A 528 -11.42 17.79 9.32
N LYS A 529 -10.18 17.36 9.04
CA LYS A 529 -9.48 16.34 9.86
C LYS A 529 -9.28 16.79 11.31
N ILE A 530 -9.03 18.09 11.55
CA ILE A 530 -8.86 18.64 12.90
C ILE A 530 -10.22 18.68 13.62
N ILE A 531 -11.26 19.20 12.97
CA ILE A 531 -12.64 19.23 13.49
C ILE A 531 -13.16 17.82 13.79
N ALA A 532 -13.02 16.88 12.84
CA ALA A 532 -13.39 15.47 13.05
C ALA A 532 -12.61 14.82 14.19
N LYS A 533 -11.33 15.17 14.38
CA LYS A 533 -10.53 14.71 15.53
C LYS A 533 -11.05 15.27 16.85
N VAL A 534 -11.39 16.55 16.94
CA VAL A 534 -12.03 17.18 18.12
C VAL A 534 -13.37 16.50 18.43
N LEU A 535 -14.26 16.40 17.45
CA LEU A 535 -15.58 15.76 17.59
C LEU A 535 -15.47 14.29 18.00
N SER A 536 -14.51 13.55 17.43
CA SER A 536 -14.24 12.15 17.84
C SER A 536 -13.75 12.04 19.29
N GLY A 537 -12.97 13.02 19.77
CA GLY A 537 -12.50 13.08 21.14
C GLY A 537 -13.62 13.39 22.15
N ARG A 538 -14.61 14.19 21.75
CA ARG A 538 -15.84 14.41 22.52
C ARG A 538 -16.71 13.16 22.54
N LEU A 539 -17.03 12.61 21.37
CA LEU A 539 -17.90 11.43 21.23
C LEU A 539 -17.40 10.26 22.07
N ARG A 540 -16.09 9.95 21.99
CA ARG A 540 -15.44 8.88 22.76
C ARG A 540 -15.78 8.91 24.25
N LYS A 541 -15.86 10.09 24.87
CA LYS A 541 -16.14 10.21 26.32
C LYS A 541 -17.56 9.80 26.69
N VAL A 542 -18.53 9.94 25.79
CA VAL A 542 -19.95 9.68 26.05
C VAL A 542 -20.38 8.28 25.56
N LEU A 543 -19.62 7.66 24.65
CA LEU A 543 -19.96 6.36 24.06
C LEU A 543 -20.21 5.22 25.07
N HIS A 544 -19.55 5.25 26.22
CA HIS A 544 -19.71 4.23 27.26
C HIS A 544 -21.11 4.24 27.91
N GLU A 545 -21.85 5.36 27.86
CA GLU A 545 -23.22 5.46 28.37
C GLU A 545 -24.24 4.75 27.47
N THR A 546 -23.97 4.63 26.16
CA THR A 546 -24.99 4.21 25.17
C THR A 546 -24.66 2.92 24.41
N ILE A 547 -23.41 2.44 24.44
CA ILE A 547 -23.00 1.20 23.76
C ILE A 547 -23.10 0.00 24.72
N PHE A 548 -23.89 -1.00 24.33
CA PHE A 548 -24.14 -2.21 25.12
C PHE A 548 -22.85 -3.02 25.36
N GLY A 549 -22.83 -3.83 26.43
CA GLY A 549 -21.62 -4.50 26.93
C GLY A 549 -20.92 -5.44 25.93
N SER A 550 -21.66 -6.06 25.00
CA SER A 550 -21.13 -6.99 24.00
C SER A 550 -20.24 -6.36 22.92
N GLN A 551 -20.31 -5.03 22.74
CA GLN A 551 -19.54 -4.31 21.72
C GLN A 551 -18.25 -3.73 22.33
N GLY A 552 -17.13 -4.42 22.11
CA GLY A 552 -15.84 -4.08 22.71
C GLY A 552 -15.06 -2.98 21.99
N ALA A 553 -15.38 -2.64 20.74
CA ALA A 553 -14.54 -1.75 19.95
C ALA A 553 -14.79 -0.26 20.20
N PHE A 554 -13.70 0.50 20.22
CA PHE A 554 -13.68 1.97 20.29
C PHE A 554 -14.37 2.61 21.52
N VAL A 555 -14.86 1.81 22.48
CA VAL A 555 -15.35 2.29 23.78
C VAL A 555 -14.17 2.45 24.75
N GLU A 556 -14.14 3.55 25.50
CA GLU A 556 -13.12 3.79 26.52
C GLU A 556 -13.23 2.76 27.66
N GLY A 557 -12.09 2.21 28.09
CA GLY A 557 -12.01 1.17 29.12
C GLY A 557 -12.14 -0.28 28.62
N ARG A 558 -12.66 -0.52 27.41
CA ARG A 558 -12.79 -1.88 26.83
C ARG A 558 -11.57 -2.25 25.98
N GLN A 559 -11.08 -3.48 26.09
CA GLN A 559 -9.94 -3.99 25.34
C GLN A 559 -10.35 -5.06 24.32
N ILE A 560 -9.58 -5.17 23.24
CA ILE A 560 -9.76 -6.23 22.22
C ILE A 560 -9.57 -7.65 22.81
N LEU A 561 -8.77 -7.76 23.88
CA LEU A 561 -8.48 -9.03 24.55
C LEU A 561 -9.69 -9.53 25.35
N ASP A 562 -10.51 -8.64 25.89
CA ASP A 562 -11.70 -8.99 26.67
C ASP A 562 -12.68 -9.82 25.83
N ALA A 563 -12.94 -9.38 24.59
CA ALA A 563 -13.80 -10.09 23.64
C ALA A 563 -13.25 -11.49 23.26
N VAL A 564 -11.93 -11.63 23.09
CA VAL A 564 -11.31 -12.93 22.78
C VAL A 564 -11.29 -13.85 24.00
N LEU A 565 -11.09 -13.30 25.20
CA LEU A 565 -11.11 -14.05 26.45
C LEU A 565 -12.50 -14.61 26.72
N ILE A 566 -13.53 -13.75 26.66
CA ILE A 566 -14.94 -14.18 26.82
C ILE A 566 -15.27 -15.24 25.77
N ALA A 567 -14.93 -15.01 24.49
CA ALA A 567 -15.20 -15.98 23.43
C ALA A 567 -14.52 -17.35 23.68
N ASN A 568 -13.31 -17.39 24.25
CA ASN A 568 -12.65 -18.66 24.58
C ASN A 568 -13.36 -19.37 25.74
N GLU A 569 -13.60 -18.69 26.88
CA GLU A 569 -14.24 -19.31 28.04
C GLU A 569 -15.66 -19.82 27.72
N VAL A 570 -16.45 -19.04 26.96
CA VAL A 570 -17.78 -19.43 26.47
C VAL A 570 -17.74 -20.72 25.63
N VAL A 571 -16.78 -20.84 24.71
CA VAL A 571 -16.61 -22.03 23.85
C VAL A 571 -16.11 -23.24 24.67
N ASP A 572 -15.19 -23.01 25.60
CA ASP A 572 -14.58 -24.07 26.40
C ASP A 572 -15.55 -24.61 27.47
N GLU A 573 -16.35 -23.76 28.11
CA GLU A 573 -17.38 -24.19 29.06
C GLU A 573 -18.46 -25.03 28.36
N LYS A 574 -18.98 -24.55 27.22
CA LYS A 574 -19.96 -25.28 26.39
C LYS A 574 -19.41 -26.62 25.89
N LYS A 575 -18.10 -26.68 25.58
CA LYS A 575 -17.41 -27.95 25.28
C LYS A 575 -17.39 -28.88 26.48
N ARG A 576 -17.04 -28.39 27.68
CA ARG A 576 -16.96 -29.19 28.92
C ARG A 576 -18.33 -29.73 29.36
N SER A 577 -19.42 -28.96 29.18
CA SER A 577 -20.78 -29.40 29.50
C SER A 577 -21.35 -30.47 28.55
N ARG A 578 -20.66 -30.74 27.43
CA ARG A 578 -21.09 -31.66 26.34
C ARG A 578 -22.40 -31.27 25.65
N GLU A 579 -22.93 -30.08 25.92
CA GLU A 579 -24.12 -29.58 25.24
C GLU A 579 -23.80 -29.16 23.81
N GLU A 580 -24.74 -29.39 22.88
CA GLU A 580 -24.59 -28.93 21.50
C GLU A 580 -24.76 -27.42 21.37
N GLY A 581 -24.06 -26.84 20.40
CA GLY A 581 -24.14 -25.42 20.11
C GLY A 581 -23.38 -25.04 18.85
N VAL A 582 -23.64 -23.86 18.33
CA VAL A 582 -22.97 -23.30 17.15
C VAL A 582 -22.41 -21.91 17.43
N VAL A 583 -21.27 -21.65 16.82
CA VAL A 583 -20.63 -20.33 16.76
C VAL A 583 -20.73 -19.86 15.33
N PHE A 584 -21.40 -18.74 15.10
CA PHE A 584 -21.60 -18.18 13.77
C PHE A 584 -20.89 -16.83 13.67
N LYS A 585 -19.82 -16.78 12.88
CA LYS A 585 -19.05 -15.56 12.60
C LYS A 585 -19.53 -14.94 11.29
N ILE A 586 -19.91 -13.66 11.33
CA ILE A 586 -20.28 -12.91 10.12
C ILE A 586 -19.13 -12.06 9.59
N ASP A 587 -19.10 -11.86 8.27
CA ASP A 587 -18.27 -10.88 7.56
C ASP A 587 -19.22 -9.86 6.90
N PHE A 588 -18.97 -8.57 7.08
CA PHE A 588 -19.76 -7.51 6.45
C PHE A 588 -19.07 -7.03 5.17
N GLU A 589 -19.82 -6.88 4.07
CA GLU A 589 -19.26 -6.39 2.81
C GLU A 589 -18.99 -4.88 2.90
N LYS A 590 -17.71 -4.47 2.81
CA LYS A 590 -17.27 -3.06 2.73
C LYS A 590 -17.96 -2.18 3.79
N THR A 591 -17.78 -2.59 5.05
CA THR A 591 -18.47 -2.11 6.26
C THR A 591 -18.71 -0.61 6.33
N TYR A 592 -17.65 0.17 6.16
CA TYR A 592 -17.74 1.63 6.21
C TYR A 592 -18.53 2.20 5.03
N ASP A 593 -18.38 1.64 3.83
CA ASP A 593 -18.80 2.27 2.57
C ASP A 593 -20.33 2.18 2.34
N HIS A 594 -21.03 1.26 3.01
CA HIS A 594 -22.46 1.00 2.82
C HIS A 594 -23.40 1.66 3.84
N VAL A 595 -22.90 2.22 4.95
CA VAL A 595 -23.74 2.79 6.04
C VAL A 595 -24.69 3.87 5.53
N ASP A 596 -25.99 3.69 5.73
CA ASP A 596 -26.98 4.72 5.37
C ASP A 596 -26.95 5.93 6.34
N TRP A 597 -26.96 7.13 5.78
CA TRP A 597 -26.89 8.38 6.56
C TRP A 597 -28.22 8.76 7.21
N GLY A 598 -29.36 8.36 6.63
CA GLY A 598 -30.67 8.56 7.23
C GLY A 598 -30.85 7.68 8.46
N PHE A 599 -30.46 6.41 8.36
CA PHE A 599 -30.40 5.50 9.50
C PHE A 599 -29.45 5.99 10.59
N LEU A 600 -28.24 6.44 10.25
CA LEU A 600 -27.31 7.01 11.23
C LEU A 600 -27.89 8.22 11.98
N ASP A 601 -28.60 9.13 11.28
CA ASP A 601 -29.25 10.29 11.92
C ASP A 601 -30.39 9.85 12.86
N HIS A 602 -31.18 8.83 12.46
CA HIS A 602 -32.20 8.20 13.30
C HIS A 602 -31.60 7.56 14.55
N VAL A 603 -30.50 6.80 14.42
CA VAL A 603 -29.79 6.19 15.55
C VAL A 603 -29.27 7.25 16.53
N LEU A 604 -28.67 8.33 16.02
CA LEU A 604 -28.23 9.46 16.84
C LEU A 604 -29.43 10.14 17.54
N GLN A 605 -30.54 10.33 16.84
CA GLN A 605 -31.74 10.95 17.41
C GLN A 605 -32.32 10.10 18.55
N ARG A 606 -32.47 8.80 18.32
CA ARG A 606 -33.03 7.86 19.30
C ARG A 606 -32.12 7.67 20.53
N LYS A 607 -30.80 7.73 20.37
CA LYS A 607 -29.82 7.69 21.47
C LYS A 607 -29.70 9.01 22.26
N GLY A 608 -30.49 10.04 21.94
CA GLY A 608 -30.53 11.31 22.70
C GLY A 608 -29.53 12.38 22.25
N PHE A 609 -28.87 12.22 21.09
CA PHE A 609 -27.99 13.28 20.58
C PHE A 609 -28.80 14.47 20.06
N SER A 610 -28.38 15.68 20.44
CA SER A 610 -29.08 16.92 20.12
C SER A 610 -29.21 17.17 18.61
N GLN A 611 -30.17 18.02 18.24
CA GLN A 611 -30.31 18.49 16.85
C GLN A 611 -29.03 19.20 16.38
N LYS A 612 -28.33 19.91 17.27
CA LYS A 612 -27.08 20.61 16.95
C LYS A 612 -25.96 19.63 16.62
N TRP A 613 -25.72 18.65 17.50
CA TRP A 613 -24.74 17.59 17.27
C TRP A 613 -25.02 16.81 15.98
N ARG A 614 -26.28 16.42 15.75
CA ARG A 614 -26.69 15.74 14.50
C ARG A 614 -26.45 16.60 13.27
N SER A 615 -26.69 17.91 13.33
CA SER A 615 -26.37 18.80 12.22
C SER A 615 -24.87 18.79 11.88
N TRP A 616 -23.97 18.83 12.89
CA TRP A 616 -22.53 18.71 12.70
C TRP A 616 -22.14 17.37 12.07
N MET A 617 -22.69 16.24 12.55
CA MET A 617 -22.41 14.92 11.97
C MET A 617 -22.86 14.85 10.50
N ARG A 618 -24.08 15.30 10.21
CA ARG A 618 -24.68 15.29 8.87
C ARG A 618 -23.84 16.09 7.88
N GLY A 619 -23.50 17.34 8.21
CA GLY A 619 -22.69 18.17 7.32
C GLY A 619 -21.20 17.79 7.28
N CYS A 620 -20.66 17.14 8.32
CA CYS A 620 -19.37 16.47 8.19
C CYS A 620 -19.39 15.46 7.04
N LEU A 621 -20.41 14.60 6.97
CA LEU A 621 -20.57 13.57 5.94
C LEU A 621 -20.90 14.17 4.56
N SER A 622 -21.97 14.96 4.45
CA SER A 622 -22.57 15.40 3.18
C SER A 622 -21.83 16.54 2.46
N SER A 623 -20.94 17.27 3.15
CA SER A 623 -20.12 18.32 2.54
C SER A 623 -18.98 17.77 1.66
N SER A 624 -18.74 16.46 1.67
CA SER A 624 -17.58 15.86 1.02
C SER A 624 -17.88 15.24 -0.35
N SER A 625 -17.07 15.63 -1.33
CA SER A 625 -16.90 14.94 -2.61
C SER A 625 -15.49 14.36 -2.68
N PHE A 626 -15.34 13.25 -3.40
CA PHE A 626 -14.06 12.58 -3.59
C PHE A 626 -13.67 12.62 -5.07
N ALA A 627 -12.37 12.67 -5.34
CA ALA A 627 -11.81 12.38 -6.65
C ALA A 627 -10.90 11.15 -6.52
N ILE A 628 -11.00 10.22 -7.45
CA ILE A 628 -10.26 8.96 -7.38
C ILE A 628 -8.90 9.13 -8.05
N LEU A 629 -7.84 8.74 -7.35
CA LEU A 629 -6.46 8.96 -7.78
C LEU A 629 -5.92 7.76 -8.57
N VAL A 630 -6.29 7.65 -9.84
CA VAL A 630 -5.80 6.59 -10.73
C VAL A 630 -4.43 6.96 -11.28
N ASN A 631 -3.39 6.19 -10.96
CA ASN A 631 -2.00 6.41 -11.36
C ASN A 631 -1.52 7.88 -11.20
N GLY A 632 -1.96 8.53 -10.12
CA GLY A 632 -1.57 9.91 -9.77
C GLY A 632 -2.46 11.02 -10.32
N ASN A 633 -3.33 10.70 -11.27
CA ASN A 633 -4.30 11.64 -11.83
C ASN A 633 -5.60 11.56 -11.03
N ALA A 634 -6.11 12.72 -10.59
CA ALA A 634 -7.44 12.80 -10.01
C ALA A 634 -8.47 12.73 -11.14
N LYS A 635 -9.34 11.72 -11.10
CA LYS A 635 -10.42 11.48 -12.08
C LYS A 635 -11.74 11.27 -11.33
N GLY A 636 -12.84 11.67 -11.98
CA GLY A 636 -14.23 11.52 -11.50
C GLY A 636 -14.50 12.14 -10.12
N TRP A 637 -15.12 13.31 -10.10
CA TRP A 637 -15.64 13.89 -8.85
C TRP A 637 -16.96 13.21 -8.48
N VAL A 638 -16.91 12.30 -7.51
CA VAL A 638 -18.08 11.61 -6.97
C VAL A 638 -18.52 12.29 -5.68
N LYS A 639 -19.81 12.62 -5.56
CA LYS A 639 -20.43 13.07 -4.31
C LYS A 639 -21.00 11.85 -3.59
N ALA A 640 -20.70 11.70 -2.30
CA ALA A 640 -21.31 10.65 -1.50
C ALA A 640 -22.74 11.02 -1.06
N PHE A 641 -23.58 9.98 -0.98
CA PHE A 641 -24.89 10.02 -0.34
C PHE A 641 -25.05 8.97 0.77
N ARG A 642 -24.10 8.03 0.88
CA ARG A 642 -23.96 7.05 1.96
C ARG A 642 -22.48 6.79 2.28
N GLY A 643 -22.24 6.03 3.35
CA GLY A 643 -20.92 5.54 3.73
C GLY A 643 -20.14 6.47 4.65
N LEU A 644 -19.19 5.88 5.38
CA LEU A 644 -18.29 6.51 6.33
C LEU A 644 -16.87 6.47 5.77
N ARG A 645 -16.03 7.46 6.09
CA ARG A 645 -14.70 7.60 5.46
C ARG A 645 -13.66 6.74 6.18
N GLN A 646 -13.09 5.76 5.47
CA GLN A 646 -11.98 4.98 6.00
C GLN A 646 -10.76 5.90 6.33
N GLY A 647 -10.31 5.87 7.60
CA GLY A 647 -9.17 6.65 8.10
C GLY A 647 -9.49 8.07 8.63
N ASP A 648 -10.75 8.48 8.56
CA ASP A 648 -11.30 9.62 9.30
C ASP A 648 -11.42 9.28 10.81
N PRO A 649 -11.04 10.17 11.75
CA PRO A 649 -11.14 9.89 13.18
C PRO A 649 -12.56 9.67 13.72
N LEU A 650 -13.59 10.24 13.09
CA LEU A 650 -14.97 10.20 13.58
C LEU A 650 -15.70 8.92 13.14
N SER A 651 -15.43 8.46 11.92
CA SER A 651 -16.09 7.33 11.26
C SER A 651 -16.14 6.01 12.06
N PRO A 652 -15.09 5.55 12.79
CA PRO A 652 -15.17 4.33 13.60
C PRO A 652 -16.21 4.41 14.73
N PHE A 653 -16.35 5.57 15.36
CA PHE A 653 -17.30 5.79 16.45
C PHE A 653 -18.75 5.83 15.93
N LEU A 654 -18.98 6.46 14.78
CA LEU A 654 -20.28 6.46 14.11
C LEU A 654 -20.69 5.05 13.65
N PHE A 655 -19.75 4.27 13.11
CA PHE A 655 -19.98 2.87 12.76
C PHE A 655 -20.37 2.04 14.00
N THR A 656 -19.68 2.24 15.13
CA THR A 656 -19.96 1.49 16.36
C THR A 656 -21.37 1.77 16.89
N LEU A 657 -21.86 3.01 16.77
CA LEU A 657 -23.25 3.37 17.13
C LEU A 657 -24.30 2.69 16.22
N VAL A 658 -24.00 2.52 14.94
CA VAL A 658 -24.85 1.80 13.96
C VAL A 658 -24.83 0.28 14.24
N ALA A 659 -23.66 -0.29 14.51
CA ALA A 659 -23.50 -1.71 14.83
C ALA A 659 -24.17 -2.11 16.16
N ASP A 660 -24.16 -1.23 17.17
CA ASP A 660 -24.83 -1.42 18.46
C ASP A 660 -26.35 -1.67 18.34
N VAL A 661 -26.98 -1.21 17.26
CA VAL A 661 -28.41 -1.50 17.00
C VAL A 661 -28.64 -3.01 16.75
N LEU A 662 -27.69 -3.71 16.14
CA LEU A 662 -27.77 -5.16 15.99
C LEU A 662 -27.72 -5.88 17.35
N SER A 663 -26.88 -5.40 18.28
CA SER A 663 -26.87 -5.92 19.65
C SER A 663 -28.21 -5.75 20.36
N ARG A 664 -28.89 -4.61 20.16
CA ARG A 664 -30.21 -4.35 20.76
C ARG A 664 -31.34 -5.16 20.14
N LEU A 665 -31.29 -5.38 18.82
CA LEU A 665 -32.21 -6.30 18.14
C LEU A 665 -32.06 -7.73 18.68
N MET A 666 -30.83 -8.18 18.96
CA MET A 666 -30.60 -9.49 19.58
C MET A 666 -31.16 -9.59 21.00
N ILE A 667 -30.93 -8.58 21.86
CA ILE A 667 -31.51 -8.55 23.22
C ILE A 667 -33.04 -8.68 23.14
N ARG A 668 -33.68 -7.89 22.27
CA ARG A 668 -35.15 -7.93 22.07
C ARG A 668 -35.63 -9.29 21.54
N ALA A 669 -34.86 -9.91 20.64
CA ALA A 669 -35.14 -11.25 20.12
C ALA A 669 -34.97 -12.35 21.18
N GLU A 670 -34.11 -12.16 22.17
CA GLU A 670 -33.92 -13.08 23.30
C GLU A 670 -34.99 -12.92 24.40
N GLU A 671 -35.43 -11.70 24.69
CA GLU A 671 -36.57 -11.42 25.57
C GLU A 671 -37.88 -12.04 25.03
N THR A 672 -38.02 -12.11 23.71
CA THR A 672 -39.19 -12.67 23.02
C THR A 672 -39.04 -14.15 22.69
N GLY A 673 -37.91 -14.78 23.02
CA GLY A 673 -37.66 -16.21 22.74
C GLY A 673 -37.44 -16.56 21.26
N ILE A 674 -37.27 -15.55 20.39
CA ILE A 674 -37.00 -15.71 18.95
C ILE A 674 -35.58 -16.26 18.71
N THR A 675 -34.63 -15.90 19.57
CA THR A 675 -33.24 -16.40 19.57
C THR A 675 -32.80 -16.80 20.98
N GLU A 676 -31.84 -17.72 21.11
CA GLU A 676 -31.28 -18.12 22.40
C GLU A 676 -29.74 -18.20 22.34
N GLY A 677 -29.07 -17.56 23.30
CA GLY A 677 -27.61 -17.59 23.49
C GLY A 677 -27.13 -18.76 24.35
N PHE A 678 -25.84 -18.79 24.68
CA PHE A 678 -25.29 -19.69 25.69
C PHE A 678 -25.44 -19.10 27.10
N LEU A 679 -25.67 -19.96 28.09
CA LEU A 679 -25.61 -19.62 29.51
C LEU A 679 -24.26 -20.10 30.03
N VAL A 680 -23.49 -19.21 30.66
CA VAL A 680 -22.08 -19.44 31.00
C VAL A 680 -21.80 -18.93 32.42
N GLY A 681 -20.95 -19.66 33.15
CA GLY A 681 -20.57 -19.34 34.52
C GLY A 681 -21.64 -19.67 35.57
N ARG A 682 -21.27 -19.51 36.84
CA ARG A 682 -22.12 -19.85 38.00
C ARG A 682 -23.41 -19.01 38.04
N ASP A 683 -23.30 -17.74 37.66
CA ASP A 683 -24.42 -16.78 37.64
C ASP A 683 -25.31 -16.97 36.39
N ARG A 684 -25.00 -17.96 35.54
CA ARG A 684 -25.69 -18.30 34.29
C ARG A 684 -25.85 -17.10 33.35
N THR A 685 -24.82 -16.25 33.27
CA THR A 685 -24.76 -15.09 32.40
C THR A 685 -24.99 -15.52 30.94
N ARG A 686 -25.93 -14.85 30.27
CA ARG A 686 -26.24 -15.16 28.88
C ARG A 686 -25.27 -14.44 27.94
N VAL A 687 -24.64 -15.19 27.04
CA VAL A 687 -23.77 -14.70 25.97
C VAL A 687 -24.27 -15.23 24.63
N SER A 688 -24.82 -14.33 23.82
CA SER A 688 -25.39 -14.61 22.50
C SER A 688 -24.61 -13.94 21.36
N LEU A 689 -23.92 -12.85 21.66
CA LEU A 689 -23.28 -11.97 20.70
C LEU A 689 -22.03 -11.33 21.32
N LEU A 690 -20.93 -11.32 20.56
CA LEU A 690 -19.76 -10.50 20.81
C LEU A 690 -19.42 -9.73 19.53
N GLN A 691 -19.25 -8.41 19.66
CA GLN A 691 -18.89 -7.54 18.55
C GLN A 691 -17.60 -6.79 18.88
N PHE A 692 -16.73 -6.66 17.87
CA PHE A 692 -15.61 -5.74 17.94
C PHE A 692 -15.54 -5.01 16.59
N ALA A 693 -16.24 -3.88 16.53
CA ALA A 693 -16.53 -3.13 15.32
C ALA A 693 -17.29 -4.02 14.33
N ASP A 694 -16.68 -4.38 13.20
CA ASP A 694 -17.24 -5.23 12.16
C ASP A 694 -17.07 -6.74 12.43
N ASP A 695 -15.99 -7.16 13.10
CA ASP A 695 -15.81 -8.56 13.52
C ASP A 695 -16.88 -8.96 14.56
N THR A 696 -17.91 -9.68 14.11
CA THR A 696 -19.08 -10.07 14.91
C THR A 696 -19.23 -11.60 14.97
N ILE A 697 -19.40 -12.13 16.18
CA ILE A 697 -19.65 -13.55 16.45
C ILE A 697 -20.95 -13.72 17.26
N PHE A 698 -21.79 -14.66 16.82
CA PHE A 698 -22.97 -15.14 17.52
C PHE A 698 -22.70 -16.51 18.15
N PHE A 699 -23.36 -16.75 19.28
CA PHE A 699 -23.39 -18.01 20.00
C PHE A 699 -24.86 -18.44 20.12
N SER A 700 -25.21 -19.64 19.65
CA SER A 700 -26.59 -20.13 19.76
C SER A 700 -26.65 -21.65 19.83
N LYS A 701 -27.75 -22.22 20.32
CA LYS A 701 -27.98 -23.67 20.29
C LYS A 701 -28.02 -24.19 18.86
N ALA A 702 -27.71 -25.48 18.67
CA ALA A 702 -27.79 -26.15 17.37
C ALA A 702 -29.26 -26.40 16.96
N SER A 703 -29.98 -25.33 16.59
CA SER A 703 -31.39 -25.38 16.19
C SER A 703 -31.62 -24.67 14.85
N LEU A 704 -32.39 -25.33 13.98
CA LEU A 704 -32.71 -24.85 12.64
C LEU A 704 -33.54 -23.54 12.69
N ASP A 705 -34.56 -23.50 13.57
CA ASP A 705 -35.45 -22.35 13.69
C ASP A 705 -34.74 -21.14 14.31
N LEU A 706 -33.90 -21.34 15.33
CA LEU A 706 -33.14 -20.24 15.95
C LEU A 706 -32.16 -19.59 14.95
N LEU A 707 -31.47 -20.39 14.12
CA LEU A 707 -30.62 -19.85 13.07
C LEU A 707 -31.41 -19.23 11.90
N GLN A 708 -32.58 -19.78 11.56
CA GLN A 708 -33.46 -19.16 10.56
C GLN A 708 -33.95 -17.78 11.03
N ASN A 709 -34.32 -17.66 12.31
CA ASN A 709 -34.70 -16.39 12.93
C ASN A 709 -33.53 -15.40 12.95
N LEU A 710 -32.33 -15.85 13.35
CA LEU A 710 -31.12 -15.03 13.30
C LEU A 710 -30.82 -14.52 11.88
N LYS A 711 -30.97 -15.36 10.85
CA LYS A 711 -30.83 -14.95 9.44
C LYS A 711 -31.85 -13.86 9.07
N ILE A 712 -33.10 -13.96 9.52
CA ILE A 712 -34.12 -12.92 9.27
C ILE A 712 -33.75 -11.61 9.96
N ILE A 713 -33.33 -11.63 11.23
CA ILE A 713 -32.87 -10.44 11.97
C ILE A 713 -31.71 -9.76 11.24
N LEU A 714 -30.74 -10.55 10.78
CA LEU A 714 -29.57 -10.06 10.02
C LEU A 714 -29.95 -9.45 8.67
N LEU A 715 -30.90 -10.04 7.95
CA LEU A 715 -31.44 -9.49 6.70
C LEU A 715 -32.20 -8.18 6.92
N VAL A 716 -33.03 -8.10 7.97
CA VAL A 716 -33.75 -6.86 8.34
C VAL A 716 -32.76 -5.77 8.74
N PHE A 717 -31.79 -6.07 9.61
CA PHE A 717 -30.74 -5.13 9.99
C PHE A 717 -29.95 -4.61 8.77
N GLY A 718 -29.61 -5.49 7.83
CA GLY A 718 -28.89 -5.10 6.61
C GLY A 718 -29.71 -4.20 5.66
N GLN A 719 -31.02 -4.46 5.51
CA GLN A 719 -31.93 -3.61 4.74
C GLN A 719 -32.05 -2.20 5.35
N VAL A 720 -32.15 -2.11 6.68
CA VAL A 720 -32.41 -0.84 7.38
C VAL A 720 -31.14 -0.01 7.57
N SER A 721 -30.00 -0.63 7.87
CA SER A 721 -28.71 0.06 8.10
C SER A 721 -27.91 0.31 6.83
N GLY A 722 -28.25 -0.37 5.73
CA GLY A 722 -27.44 -0.48 4.51
C GLY A 722 -26.30 -1.52 4.61
N LEU A 723 -25.99 -2.05 5.80
CA LEU A 723 -24.88 -2.98 5.99
C LEU A 723 -25.18 -4.37 5.41
N LYS A 724 -24.62 -4.64 4.23
CA LYS A 724 -24.73 -5.94 3.58
C LYS A 724 -23.79 -6.96 4.22
N ILE A 725 -24.30 -8.16 4.51
CA ILE A 725 -23.52 -9.28 5.04
C ILE A 725 -23.01 -10.14 3.89
N ASN A 726 -21.73 -10.53 3.96
CA ASN A 726 -21.11 -11.45 3.02
C ASN A 726 -21.24 -12.89 3.56
N LEU A 727 -22.31 -13.57 3.19
CA LEU A 727 -22.59 -14.94 3.64
C LEU A 727 -21.53 -15.95 3.13
N GLU A 728 -20.94 -15.73 1.95
CA GLU A 728 -19.86 -16.58 1.43
C GLU A 728 -18.59 -16.56 2.28
N LYS A 729 -18.28 -15.43 2.93
CA LYS A 729 -17.13 -15.29 3.85
C LYS A 729 -17.50 -15.54 5.31
N SER A 730 -18.79 -15.50 5.63
CA SER A 730 -19.30 -15.85 6.95
C SER A 730 -19.15 -17.35 7.19
N THR A 731 -18.89 -17.73 8.44
CA THR A 731 -18.52 -19.10 8.79
C THR A 731 -19.26 -19.60 10.03
N ILE A 732 -19.73 -20.84 10.00
CA ILE A 732 -20.31 -21.53 11.15
C ILE A 732 -19.38 -22.64 11.66
N SER A 733 -19.27 -22.79 12.97
CA SER A 733 -18.51 -23.85 13.64
C SER A 733 -19.39 -24.55 14.69
N GLY A 734 -19.46 -25.88 14.67
CA GLY A 734 -20.18 -26.67 15.66
C GLY A 734 -19.36 -26.91 16.94
N ILE A 735 -20.01 -26.87 18.10
CA ILE A 735 -19.50 -27.29 19.41
C ILE A 735 -20.31 -28.52 19.83
N ASN A 736 -19.64 -29.67 19.92
CA ASN A 736 -20.22 -30.98 20.22
C ASN A 736 -21.29 -31.49 19.22
N THR A 737 -21.66 -30.69 18.22
CA THR A 737 -22.62 -31.03 17.16
C THR A 737 -22.02 -31.93 16.08
N GLY A 738 -22.81 -32.90 15.60
CA GLY A 738 -22.45 -33.77 14.48
C GLY A 738 -22.32 -33.04 13.13
N GLN A 739 -21.47 -33.56 12.24
CA GLN A 739 -21.14 -32.89 10.97
C GLN A 739 -22.37 -32.73 10.05
N GLU A 740 -23.27 -33.72 9.99
CA GLU A 740 -24.49 -33.67 9.16
C GLU A 740 -25.45 -32.55 9.59
N VAL A 741 -25.66 -32.41 10.91
CA VAL A 741 -26.46 -31.32 11.50
C VAL A 741 -25.80 -29.97 11.22
N LEU A 742 -24.47 -29.87 11.40
CA LEU A 742 -23.73 -28.64 11.11
C LEU A 742 -23.82 -28.24 9.63
N SER A 743 -23.76 -29.19 8.70
CA SER A 743 -23.97 -28.95 7.26
C SER A 743 -25.41 -28.50 6.96
N SER A 744 -26.42 -29.08 7.61
CA SER A 744 -27.82 -28.65 7.47
C SER A 744 -28.03 -27.21 7.97
N LEU A 745 -27.45 -26.86 9.12
CA LEU A 745 -27.48 -25.51 9.67
C LEU A 745 -26.73 -24.50 8.77
N ALA A 746 -25.59 -24.89 8.21
CA ALA A 746 -24.83 -24.06 7.27
C ALA A 746 -25.62 -23.75 5.98
N LEU A 747 -26.36 -24.74 5.45
CA LEU A 747 -27.24 -24.56 4.28
C LEU A 747 -28.38 -23.57 4.54
N VAL A 748 -29.02 -23.62 5.71
CA VAL A 748 -30.09 -22.66 6.07
C VAL A 748 -29.58 -21.23 6.11
N VAL A 749 -28.36 -21.02 6.63
CA VAL A 749 -27.74 -19.70 6.75
C VAL A 749 -27.02 -19.27 5.45
N GLU A 750 -26.80 -20.18 4.49
CA GLU A 750 -26.03 -19.99 3.25
C GLU A 750 -24.56 -19.62 3.49
N CYS A 751 -23.93 -20.21 4.51
CA CYS A 751 -22.56 -19.90 4.94
C CYS A 751 -21.62 -21.11 4.90
N ARG A 752 -20.31 -20.88 5.05
CA ARG A 752 -19.31 -21.97 5.01
C ARG A 752 -19.17 -22.64 6.38
N VAL A 753 -19.08 -23.97 6.40
CA VAL A 753 -18.62 -24.70 7.59
C VAL A 753 -17.14 -24.42 7.80
N SER A 754 -16.75 -24.16 9.05
CA SER A 754 -15.36 -23.91 9.45
C SER A 754 -14.95 -24.84 10.59
N GLU A 755 -13.75 -25.37 10.49
CA GLU A 755 -13.15 -26.24 11.49
C GLU A 755 -12.47 -25.46 12.63
N TRP A 756 -12.20 -26.14 13.73
CA TRP A 756 -11.48 -25.58 14.87
C TRP A 756 -9.96 -25.81 14.73
N PRO A 757 -9.10 -24.86 15.14
CA PRO A 757 -9.41 -23.62 15.84
C PRO A 757 -9.89 -22.48 14.93
N LEU A 758 -10.98 -21.80 15.33
CA LEU A 758 -11.56 -20.67 14.60
C LEU A 758 -10.78 -19.38 14.89
N SER A 759 -10.45 -18.58 13.87
CA SER A 759 -9.72 -17.31 14.04
C SER A 759 -10.67 -16.13 14.31
N TYR A 760 -10.59 -15.56 15.51
CA TYR A 760 -11.33 -14.35 15.92
C TYR A 760 -10.37 -13.25 16.37
N LEU A 761 -10.52 -12.03 15.83
CA LEU A 761 -9.67 -10.87 16.11
C LEU A 761 -8.14 -11.13 15.91
N GLY A 762 -7.80 -12.14 15.12
CA GLY A 762 -6.41 -12.55 14.85
C GLY A 762 -5.82 -13.52 15.87
N LEU A 763 -6.62 -14.04 16.80
CA LEU A 763 -6.28 -15.09 17.77
C LEU A 763 -7.13 -16.37 17.53
N PRO A 764 -6.57 -17.57 17.74
CA PRO A 764 -7.31 -18.82 17.64
C PRO A 764 -8.22 -19.06 18.86
N LEU A 765 -9.49 -19.34 18.61
CA LEU A 765 -10.43 -19.88 19.60
C LEU A 765 -10.29 -21.41 19.67
N ARG A 766 -10.37 -22.00 20.88
CA ARG A 766 -10.31 -23.46 21.12
C ARG A 766 -8.99 -24.14 20.69
N GLY A 767 -7.94 -23.37 20.39
CA GLY A 767 -6.62 -23.91 20.05
C GLY A 767 -5.80 -24.31 21.28
N ASN A 768 -4.93 -25.31 21.18
CA ASN A 768 -4.07 -25.72 22.28
C ASN A 768 -2.72 -24.95 22.23
N PRO A 769 -2.46 -23.97 23.13
CA PRO A 769 -1.25 -23.16 23.08
C PRO A 769 0.05 -23.93 23.36
N LYS A 770 -0.04 -25.19 23.84
CA LYS A 770 1.12 -26.06 24.05
C LYS A 770 1.65 -26.68 22.75
N THR A 771 0.85 -26.72 21.67
CA THR A 771 1.30 -27.34 20.40
C THR A 771 2.11 -26.35 19.57
N ILE A 772 3.01 -26.88 18.73
CA ILE A 772 3.86 -26.07 17.86
C ILE A 772 3.01 -25.33 16.81
N GLY A 773 2.05 -26.03 16.20
CA GLY A 773 1.20 -25.49 15.12
C GLY A 773 0.34 -24.30 15.52
N PHE A 774 -0.02 -24.16 16.81
CA PHE A 774 -0.74 -22.99 17.33
C PHE A 774 0.01 -21.67 17.10
N TRP A 775 1.35 -21.72 17.07
CA TRP A 775 2.22 -20.55 16.97
C TRP A 775 2.73 -20.28 15.54
N ASP A 776 2.45 -21.16 14.58
CA ASP A 776 2.91 -20.98 13.20
C ASP A 776 2.44 -19.66 12.55
N PRO A 777 1.20 -19.15 12.76
CA PRO A 777 0.80 -17.84 12.25
C PRO A 777 1.67 -16.66 12.75
N VAL A 778 2.26 -16.79 13.95
CA VAL A 778 3.20 -15.81 14.53
C VAL A 778 4.58 -15.95 13.86
N VAL A 779 5.07 -17.19 13.75
CA VAL A 779 6.38 -17.51 13.14
C VAL A 779 6.41 -17.10 11.66
N GLU A 780 5.37 -17.41 10.89
CA GLU A 780 5.25 -16.98 9.49
C GLU A 780 5.21 -15.46 9.35
N ARG A 781 4.52 -14.75 10.26
CA ARG A 781 4.42 -13.29 10.22
C ARG A 781 5.79 -12.65 10.48
N ILE A 782 6.61 -13.26 11.34
CA ILE A 782 8.02 -12.88 11.55
C ILE A 782 8.84 -13.18 10.29
N SER A 783 8.72 -14.39 9.71
CA SER A 783 9.44 -14.74 8.47
C SER A 783 9.13 -13.77 7.33
N ARG A 784 7.85 -13.56 7.01
CA ARG A 784 7.41 -12.63 5.95
C ARG A 784 7.91 -11.19 6.15
N ARG A 785 8.14 -10.76 7.40
CA ARG A 785 8.76 -9.45 7.70
C ARG A 785 10.27 -9.46 7.43
N LEU A 786 10.97 -10.51 7.87
CA LEU A 786 12.40 -10.73 7.61
C LEU A 786 12.69 -10.84 6.10
N ASP A 787 11.83 -11.51 5.34
CA ASP A 787 11.94 -11.67 3.88
C ASP A 787 11.74 -10.33 3.15
N GLY A 788 10.88 -9.46 3.71
CA GLY A 788 10.66 -8.10 3.22
C GLY A 788 11.80 -7.12 3.51
N TRP A 789 12.72 -7.46 4.41
CA TRP A 789 13.85 -6.61 4.80
C TRP A 789 15.13 -7.05 4.08
N LYS A 790 15.63 -6.18 3.20
CA LYS A 790 16.91 -6.40 2.51
C LYS A 790 18.08 -6.20 3.50
N LYS A 791 18.39 -7.26 4.25
CA LYS A 791 19.34 -7.30 5.39
C LYS A 791 20.71 -6.63 5.13
N ALA A 792 21.18 -6.65 3.88
CA ALA A 792 22.45 -6.06 3.44
C ALA A 792 22.51 -4.52 3.46
N TYR A 793 21.38 -3.81 3.59
CA TYR A 793 21.33 -2.33 3.55
C TYR A 793 20.95 -1.68 4.88
N LEU A 794 20.92 -2.46 5.96
CA LEU A 794 20.57 -2.03 7.31
C LEU A 794 21.83 -2.14 8.19
N SER A 795 22.22 -1.03 8.81
CA SER A 795 23.27 -1.01 9.84
C SER A 795 22.92 -1.92 11.02
N LEU A 796 23.91 -2.28 11.84
CA LEU A 796 23.67 -3.10 13.04
C LEU A 796 22.65 -2.42 13.98
N GLY A 797 22.76 -1.10 14.17
CA GLY A 797 21.78 -0.30 14.91
C GLY A 797 20.38 -0.31 14.28
N GLY A 798 20.28 -0.21 12.96
CA GLY A 798 19.01 -0.37 12.23
C GLY A 798 18.38 -1.75 12.41
N ARG A 799 19.19 -2.82 12.45
CA ARG A 799 18.73 -4.20 12.73
C ARG A 799 18.24 -4.37 14.16
N ILE A 800 18.99 -3.87 15.15
CA ILE A 800 18.58 -3.89 16.58
C ILE A 800 17.25 -3.15 16.75
N THR A 801 17.15 -1.93 16.18
CA THR A 801 15.93 -1.13 16.20
C THR A 801 14.74 -1.89 15.61
N LEU A 802 14.94 -2.60 14.48
CA LEU A 802 13.90 -3.43 13.87
C LEU A 802 13.50 -4.67 14.69
N ILE A 803 14.45 -5.30 15.39
CA ILE A 803 14.14 -6.41 16.31
C ILE A 803 13.26 -5.88 17.42
N GLN A 804 13.69 -4.81 18.11
CA GLN A 804 12.97 -4.21 19.23
C GLN A 804 11.60 -3.65 18.81
N SER A 805 11.55 -2.75 17.82
CA SER A 805 10.33 -2.02 17.45
C SER A 805 9.34 -2.82 16.60
N CYS A 806 9.72 -3.97 16.04
CA CYS A 806 8.87 -4.73 15.13
C CYS A 806 8.84 -6.24 15.44
N LEU A 807 9.97 -6.94 15.49
CA LEU A 807 9.94 -8.40 15.64
C LEU A 807 9.51 -8.85 17.03
N SER A 808 10.01 -8.20 18.08
CA SER A 808 9.69 -8.55 19.48
C SER A 808 8.25 -8.25 19.86
N HIS A 809 7.59 -7.31 19.17
CA HIS A 809 6.18 -6.98 19.39
C HIS A 809 5.18 -7.87 18.63
N ILE A 810 5.61 -8.63 17.61
CA ILE A 810 4.71 -9.51 16.84
C ILE A 810 4.09 -10.62 17.72
N PRO A 811 4.84 -11.31 18.61
CA PRO A 811 4.28 -12.29 19.53
C PRO A 811 3.42 -11.70 20.65
N SER A 812 3.63 -10.43 21.05
CA SER A 812 3.02 -9.83 22.24
C SER A 812 1.49 -9.97 22.29
N TYR A 813 0.83 -9.92 21.13
CA TYR A 813 -0.62 -10.07 21.04
C TYR A 813 -1.10 -11.50 21.36
N PHE A 814 -0.35 -12.54 20.98
CA PHE A 814 -0.63 -13.92 21.41
C PHE A 814 -0.22 -14.14 22.88
N LEU A 815 0.93 -13.60 23.28
CA LEU A 815 1.46 -13.72 24.66
C LEU A 815 0.57 -13.11 25.73
N SER A 816 -0.30 -12.17 25.36
CA SER A 816 -1.25 -11.52 26.28
C SER A 816 -2.38 -12.43 26.78
N LEU A 817 -2.68 -13.54 26.08
CA LEU A 817 -3.64 -14.56 26.51
C LEU A 817 -3.03 -15.97 26.62
N PHE A 818 -1.96 -16.27 25.88
CA PHE A 818 -1.43 -17.64 25.74
C PHE A 818 0.02 -17.76 26.19
N LYS A 819 0.30 -18.74 27.06
CA LYS A 819 1.67 -19.07 27.47
C LYS A 819 2.42 -19.81 26.37
N ILE A 820 3.55 -19.26 25.94
CA ILE A 820 4.38 -19.79 24.84
C ILE A 820 5.23 -21.01 25.27
N PRO A 821 5.35 -22.06 24.44
CA PRO A 821 6.31 -23.14 24.64
C PRO A 821 7.77 -22.65 24.46
N VAL A 822 8.68 -23.16 25.29
CA VAL A 822 10.12 -22.83 25.23
C VAL A 822 10.71 -23.07 23.83
N SER A 823 10.30 -24.15 23.16
CA SER A 823 10.74 -24.46 21.79
C SER A 823 10.37 -23.39 20.76
N ILE A 824 9.20 -22.77 20.88
CA ILE A 824 8.76 -21.67 20.01
C ILE A 824 9.49 -20.38 20.35
N ALA A 825 9.66 -20.07 21.64
CA ALA A 825 10.46 -18.92 22.07
C ALA A 825 11.89 -19.00 21.52
N SER A 826 12.56 -20.15 21.68
CA SER A 826 13.89 -20.41 21.12
C SER A 826 13.93 -20.33 19.58
N LYS A 827 12.87 -20.74 18.88
CA LYS A 827 12.73 -20.61 17.41
C LYS A 827 12.66 -19.14 16.99
N ILE A 828 11.86 -18.32 17.69
CA ILE A 828 11.71 -16.89 17.44
C ILE A 828 13.02 -16.14 17.74
N GLU A 829 13.63 -16.39 18.89
CA GLU A 829 14.94 -15.82 19.23
C GLU A 829 16.00 -16.18 18.20
N LYS A 830 16.03 -17.45 17.74
CA LYS A 830 16.97 -17.88 16.70
C LYS A 830 16.77 -17.07 15.43
N MET A 831 15.53 -16.86 14.97
CA MET A 831 15.25 -16.02 13.80
C MET A 831 15.68 -14.55 13.99
N GLN A 832 15.57 -14.01 15.22
CA GLN A 832 16.05 -12.67 15.55
C GLN A 832 17.59 -12.58 15.59
N ARG A 833 18.27 -13.54 16.22
CA ARG A 833 19.74 -13.66 16.23
C ARG A 833 20.29 -13.84 14.82
N ASP A 834 19.71 -14.75 14.04
CA ASP A 834 20.08 -14.99 12.64
C ASP A 834 19.85 -13.74 11.77
N PHE A 835 18.88 -12.87 12.10
CA PHE A 835 18.71 -11.58 11.42
C PHE A 835 19.74 -10.53 11.85
N LEU A 836 20.05 -10.45 13.15
CA LEU A 836 21.03 -9.50 13.70
C LEU A 836 22.42 -9.74 13.11
N TRP A 837 22.90 -10.98 13.19
CA TRP A 837 24.29 -11.36 12.91
C TRP A 837 24.58 -11.73 11.45
N PHE A 838 23.59 -11.72 10.55
CA PHE A 838 23.81 -12.12 9.15
C PHE A 838 24.79 -11.18 8.42
N GLY A 839 25.96 -11.70 8.04
CA GLY A 839 27.02 -10.92 7.38
C GLY A 839 27.95 -10.16 8.35
N ALA A 840 27.86 -10.39 9.66
CA ALA A 840 28.90 -10.00 10.59
C ALA A 840 30.02 -11.05 10.58
N GLY A 841 31.01 -10.86 9.70
CA GLY A 841 32.26 -11.64 9.65
C GLY A 841 32.17 -13.03 9.01
N GLU A 842 33.01 -13.26 7.99
CA GLU A 842 33.50 -14.60 7.68
C GLU A 842 34.59 -14.99 8.71
N GLY A 843 34.17 -15.26 9.94
CA GLY A 843 35.07 -15.61 11.03
C GLY A 843 34.32 -15.70 12.35
N LYS A 844 34.48 -16.84 13.04
CA LYS A 844 33.95 -17.21 14.37
C LYS A 844 32.62 -16.57 14.82
N LYS A 845 31.61 -17.42 15.03
CA LYS A 845 30.41 -17.04 15.80
C LYS A 845 30.81 -16.82 17.26
N ASP A 846 30.98 -15.56 17.64
CA ASP A 846 31.16 -15.22 19.05
C ASP A 846 29.86 -15.53 19.82
N HIS A 847 29.98 -16.42 20.79
CA HIS A 847 28.92 -16.72 21.71
C HIS A 847 28.88 -15.62 22.78
N LEU A 848 27.67 -15.14 23.12
CA LEU A 848 27.48 -14.33 24.31
C LEU A 848 28.03 -15.10 25.52
N ILE A 849 28.98 -14.48 26.23
CA ILE A 849 29.45 -14.93 27.53
C ILE A 849 28.23 -14.96 28.47
N ARG A 850 28.18 -15.99 29.31
CA ARG A 850 26.99 -16.47 30.02
C ARG A 850 26.56 -15.58 31.17
#